data_AF-A0A942XLZ4-F1
#
_entry.id   AF-A0A942XLZ4-F1
#
_cell.length_a   1.000
_cell.length_b   1.000
_cell.length_c   1.000
_cell.angle_alpha   90.00
_cell.angle_beta   90.00
_cell.angle_gamma   90.00
#
_symmetry.space_group_name_H-M   'P 1'
#
loop_
_entity.id
_entity.type
_entity.pdbx_description
1 polymer ?
#
loop_
_entity_poly.entity_id
_entity_poly.type
_entity_poly.pdbx_seq_one_letter_code
_entity_poly.pdbx_strand_id
1 'polypeptide(L)'
;MFGIVYIVLSFLTGKEAAGFLLEAGENREKRGNQIWLLISASFGIGTLLITWCVYVVSWFLRVCMHSEKPLFYGNLTVMTAAVAGLFFLYLYRIRHNRSWRLHGIVQQKPLLKKECILYGLLFLFLMYIMFYVFYISDGILYSGFTVYGDYAPHTAMMRSFSMGENFPTQYPHFGGEDVKYHFMFQFLVGNLEFLGMRMDVSYNLVSVFSLLGFLIFLCQTAMRISGRFAAGVWALVLFFFRSGLTFFRFLWEHLRTGDLWKALSENSEFLGYTTNENWGLWNFNVYLNQRHLAFGLLIAGIVIWVFLDYVEAGTAHKEKGFIWLKGRLFTKETWRCRNLEKALLLGMMLGLTSFWNGAAVIGGLLILFGFAAFSDGKLDYGIMAAVTVLFSMLQSKIFVSGSVMSPAIQWGFLAEDKSLPGVIWYLIQISGFFVVGLLVLVFRLGRRERTMLLSFLFPLFFAFFMSLTPDINVNHKYIMISWAFLTVFWGEILAKCWHGKWKKKLLAFVLTVCLTATGFYDFVIILRNNGPGRRVAVNMESDLTAWLSEHLTSEDLLLTPEYSMSEVTMSGVMMYCGWPYYAWSAGYNTNYRAGVATEMYTTEDKERLKVLAQQEGITYILYQEGMTFEEKNCREDTIAAVYPLVYQSEDGRIRIYET
;
A
#
# COMPACT_ATOMS: atom_id res chain seq x y z
N MET A 1 -21.33 16.42 -4.93
CA MET A 1 -20.16 15.60 -4.58
C MET A 1 -19.32 15.37 -5.84
N PHE A 2 -18.37 16.25 -6.13
CA PHE A 2 -17.51 16.14 -7.31
C PHE A 2 -16.52 14.97 -7.23
N GLY A 3 -16.26 14.43 -6.04
CA GLY A 3 -15.39 13.27 -5.86
C GLY A 3 -15.88 12.01 -6.59
N ILE A 4 -17.20 11.79 -6.69
CA ILE A 4 -17.75 10.67 -7.49
C ILE A 4 -17.46 10.88 -8.98
N VAL A 5 -17.60 12.12 -9.46
CA VAL A 5 -17.28 12.49 -10.85
C VAL A 5 -15.80 12.26 -11.13
N TYR A 6 -14.93 12.62 -10.18
CA TYR A 6 -13.49 12.36 -10.25
C TYR A 6 -13.20 10.87 -10.44
N ILE A 7 -13.76 10.00 -9.60
CA ILE A 7 -13.57 8.53 -9.71
C ILE A 7 -14.07 8.02 -11.07
N VAL A 8 -15.24 8.47 -11.53
CA VAL A 8 -15.79 8.08 -12.84
C VAL A 8 -14.85 8.52 -13.98
N LEU A 9 -14.32 9.74 -13.93
CA LEU A 9 -13.34 10.22 -14.91
C LEU A 9 -12.04 9.40 -14.88
N SER A 10 -11.59 8.97 -13.69
CA SER A 10 -10.46 8.04 -13.57
C SER A 10 -10.75 6.74 -14.31
N PHE A 11 -11.90 6.10 -14.10
CA PHE A 11 -12.27 4.90 -14.85
C PHE A 11 -12.30 5.12 -16.37
N LEU A 12 -12.91 6.21 -16.83
CA LEU A 12 -13.07 6.47 -18.27
C LEU A 12 -11.74 6.77 -18.95
N THR A 13 -10.90 7.62 -18.35
CA THR A 13 -9.56 7.94 -18.88
C THR A 13 -8.65 6.72 -18.83
N GLY A 14 -8.65 6.00 -17.72
CA GLY A 14 -7.81 4.81 -17.55
C GLY A 14 -8.20 3.67 -18.49
N LYS A 15 -9.47 3.55 -18.88
CA LYS A 15 -9.93 2.55 -19.86
C LYS A 15 -9.21 2.68 -21.20
N GLU A 16 -8.91 3.90 -21.63
CA GLU A 16 -8.24 4.12 -22.92
C GLU A 16 -6.79 3.60 -22.89
N ALA A 17 -6.05 3.87 -21.82
CA ALA A 17 -4.70 3.34 -21.63
C ALA A 17 -4.70 1.82 -21.35
N ALA A 18 -5.64 1.34 -20.53
CA ALA A 18 -5.79 -0.08 -20.22
C ALA A 18 -6.14 -0.92 -21.46
N GLY A 19 -6.98 -0.38 -22.35
CA GLY A 19 -7.31 -1.01 -23.63
C GLY A 19 -6.07 -1.29 -24.46
N PHE A 20 -5.20 -0.30 -24.66
CA PHE A 20 -3.95 -0.46 -25.39
C PHE A 20 -2.99 -1.48 -24.75
N LEU A 21 -2.84 -1.45 -23.43
CA LEU A 21 -1.94 -2.37 -22.71
C LEU A 21 -2.43 -3.82 -22.77
N LEU A 22 -3.73 -4.03 -22.54
CA LEU A 22 -4.36 -5.34 -22.45
C LEU A 22 -4.83 -5.89 -23.81
N GLU A 23 -4.78 -5.08 -24.88
CA GLU A 23 -5.07 -5.51 -26.25
C GLU A 23 -4.24 -6.74 -26.63
N ALA A 24 -4.97 -7.79 -27.00
CA ALA A 24 -4.47 -9.15 -27.09
C ALA A 24 -3.70 -9.40 -28.40
N GLY A 25 -2.48 -9.95 -28.27
CA GLY A 25 -1.86 -10.76 -29.32
C GLY A 25 -2.61 -12.10 -29.52
N GLU A 26 -2.11 -12.94 -30.44
CA GLU A 26 -2.80 -14.09 -31.05
C GLU A 26 -3.45 -15.12 -30.08
N ASN A 27 -3.12 -15.14 -28.79
CA ASN A 27 -3.61 -16.12 -27.81
C ASN A 27 -4.77 -15.60 -26.92
N ARG A 28 -5.91 -15.24 -27.53
CA ARG A 28 -7.09 -14.71 -26.81
C ARG A 28 -7.75 -15.73 -25.87
N GLU A 29 -7.80 -17.00 -26.24
CA GLU A 29 -8.56 -18.05 -25.52
C GLU A 29 -7.98 -18.41 -24.14
N LYS A 30 -6.66 -18.24 -23.96
CA LYS A 30 -5.97 -18.63 -22.71
C LYS A 30 -6.15 -17.63 -21.56
N ARG A 31 -6.67 -16.43 -21.84
CA ARG A 31 -6.69 -15.32 -20.89
C ARG A 31 -8.00 -15.18 -20.09
N GLY A 32 -9.02 -16.01 -20.36
CA GLY A 32 -10.33 -15.89 -19.70
C GLY A 32 -11.09 -14.61 -20.09
N ASN A 33 -12.10 -14.23 -19.31
CA ASN A 33 -12.87 -13.02 -19.58
C ASN A 33 -12.06 -11.77 -19.22
N GLN A 34 -11.70 -10.97 -20.23
CA GLN A 34 -10.86 -9.78 -20.07
C GLN A 34 -11.56 -8.61 -19.38
N ILE A 35 -12.88 -8.68 -19.17
CA ILE A 35 -13.66 -7.57 -18.62
C ILE A 35 -13.15 -7.13 -17.26
N TRP A 36 -12.79 -8.11 -16.42
CA TRP A 36 -12.35 -7.86 -15.05
C TRP A 36 -10.98 -7.20 -15.01
N LEU A 37 -10.05 -7.67 -15.86
CA LEU A 37 -8.73 -7.07 -16.01
C LEU A 37 -8.83 -5.65 -16.55
N LEU A 38 -9.69 -5.43 -17.54
CA LEU A 38 -9.91 -4.11 -18.12
C LEU A 38 -10.48 -3.14 -17.08
N ILE A 39 -11.53 -3.51 -16.33
CA ILE A 39 -12.12 -2.64 -15.30
C ILE A 39 -11.10 -2.32 -14.20
N SER A 40 -10.36 -3.33 -13.73
CA SER A 40 -9.36 -3.17 -12.67
C SER A 40 -8.20 -2.27 -13.12
N ALA A 41 -7.70 -2.49 -14.34
CA ALA A 41 -6.67 -1.63 -14.93
C ALA A 41 -7.19 -0.22 -15.20
N SER A 42 -8.44 -0.08 -15.66
CA SER A 42 -9.04 1.23 -15.89
C SER A 42 -9.04 2.07 -14.62
N PHE A 43 -9.44 1.47 -13.49
CA PHE A 43 -9.36 2.13 -12.19
C PHE A 43 -7.93 2.51 -11.83
N GLY A 44 -7.01 1.54 -11.78
CA GLY A 44 -5.64 1.77 -11.30
C GLY A 44 -4.89 2.80 -12.13
N ILE A 45 -4.90 2.65 -13.46
CA ILE A 45 -4.16 3.53 -14.38
C ILE A 45 -4.77 4.93 -14.39
N GLY A 46 -6.09 5.04 -14.49
CA GLY A 46 -6.74 6.33 -14.55
C GLY A 46 -6.63 7.11 -13.24
N THR A 47 -6.73 6.41 -12.10
CA THR A 47 -6.53 7.02 -10.77
C THR A 47 -5.10 7.51 -10.62
N LEU A 48 -4.11 6.71 -11.03
CA LEU A 48 -2.70 7.10 -11.01
C LEU A 48 -2.46 8.39 -11.82
N LEU A 49 -2.90 8.41 -13.08
CA LEU A 49 -2.62 9.52 -14.00
C LEU A 49 -3.37 10.81 -13.62
N ILE A 50 -4.69 10.73 -13.39
CA ILE A 50 -5.48 11.94 -13.07
C ILE A 50 -4.98 12.55 -11.76
N THR A 51 -4.67 11.73 -10.76
CA THR A 51 -4.22 12.23 -9.46
C THR A 51 -2.85 12.90 -9.54
N TRP A 52 -1.92 12.33 -10.31
CA TRP A 52 -0.66 13.03 -10.59
C TRP A 52 -0.87 14.36 -11.30
N CYS A 53 -1.75 14.40 -12.31
CA CYS A 53 -2.06 15.66 -13.00
C CYS A 53 -2.64 16.71 -12.04
N VAL A 54 -3.61 16.34 -11.19
CA VAL A 54 -4.19 17.28 -10.21
C VAL A 54 -3.14 17.75 -9.23
N TYR A 55 -2.32 16.84 -8.70
CA TYR A 55 -1.24 17.19 -7.78
C TYR A 55 -0.26 18.18 -8.43
N VAL A 56 0.26 17.87 -9.62
CA VAL A 56 1.26 18.71 -10.31
C VAL A 56 0.70 20.09 -10.64
N VAL A 57 -0.54 20.17 -11.13
CA VAL A 57 -1.16 21.47 -11.43
C VAL A 57 -1.40 22.25 -10.14
N SER A 58 -1.90 21.62 -9.08
CA SER A 58 -2.14 22.29 -7.78
C SER A 58 -0.82 22.78 -7.16
N TRP A 59 0.21 21.94 -7.18
CA TRP A 59 1.55 22.28 -6.73
C TRP A 59 2.13 23.46 -7.52
N PHE A 60 2.02 23.46 -8.86
CA PHE A 60 2.50 24.57 -9.69
C PHE A 60 1.74 25.86 -9.38
N LEU A 61 0.42 25.79 -9.20
CA LEU A 61 -0.41 26.94 -8.86
C LEU A 61 -0.04 27.52 -7.49
N ARG A 62 0.24 26.69 -6.48
CA ARG A 62 0.68 27.18 -5.17
C ARG A 62 2.11 27.72 -5.21
N VAL A 63 3.05 26.91 -5.67
CA VAL A 63 4.49 27.17 -5.53
C VAL A 63 5.01 28.19 -6.55
N CYS A 64 4.50 28.16 -7.79
CA CYS A 64 4.99 29.04 -8.85
C CYS A 64 4.07 30.26 -9.10
N MET A 65 2.78 30.16 -8.77
CA MET A 65 1.82 31.24 -9.01
C MET A 65 1.21 31.84 -7.74
N HIS A 66 1.57 31.35 -6.55
CA HIS A 66 1.07 31.83 -5.25
C HIS A 66 -0.47 31.87 -5.17
N SER A 67 -1.14 30.91 -5.80
CA SER A 67 -2.59 30.78 -5.74
C SER A 67 -3.03 30.45 -4.31
N GLU A 68 -4.06 31.16 -3.83
CA GLU A 68 -4.72 30.89 -2.55
C GLU A 68 -5.62 29.65 -2.58
N LYS A 69 -5.99 29.14 -3.77
CA LYS A 69 -6.89 27.98 -3.93
C LYS A 69 -6.36 26.97 -4.94
N PRO A 70 -5.13 26.45 -4.77
CA PRO A 70 -4.47 25.54 -5.71
C PRO A 70 -5.29 24.29 -6.00
N LEU A 71 -5.91 23.66 -4.98
CA LEU A 71 -6.68 22.43 -5.19
C LEU A 71 -7.93 22.65 -6.04
N PHE A 72 -8.64 23.76 -5.81
CA PHE A 72 -9.83 24.09 -6.57
C PHE A 72 -9.51 24.20 -8.07
N TYR A 73 -8.52 25.04 -8.42
CA TYR A 73 -8.13 25.27 -9.80
C TYR A 73 -7.44 24.05 -10.43
N GLY A 74 -6.67 23.29 -9.64
CA GLY A 74 -6.05 22.04 -10.08
C GLY A 74 -7.09 21.01 -10.51
N ASN A 75 -8.10 20.76 -9.67
CA ASN A 75 -9.20 19.86 -10.02
C ASN A 75 -10.01 20.38 -11.21
N LEU A 76 -10.39 21.66 -11.22
CA LEU A 76 -11.17 22.26 -12.30
C LEU A 76 -10.45 22.08 -13.65
N THR A 77 -9.16 22.38 -13.70
CA THR A 77 -8.36 22.30 -14.92
C THR A 77 -8.26 20.86 -15.43
N VAL A 78 -7.86 19.92 -14.57
CA VAL A 78 -7.60 18.54 -14.97
C VAL A 78 -8.90 17.80 -15.28
N MET A 79 -9.95 17.97 -14.48
CA MET A 79 -11.24 17.33 -14.74
C MET A 79 -11.86 17.86 -16.04
N THR A 80 -11.78 19.17 -16.30
CA THR A 80 -12.27 19.76 -17.57
C THR A 80 -11.46 19.26 -18.75
N ALA A 81 -10.12 19.21 -18.64
CA ALA A 81 -9.25 18.68 -19.68
C ALA A 81 -9.52 17.19 -19.96
N ALA A 82 -9.76 16.38 -18.91
CA ALA A 82 -10.11 14.98 -19.05
C ALA A 82 -11.46 14.80 -19.79
N VAL A 83 -12.49 15.57 -19.41
CA VAL A 83 -13.80 15.57 -20.09
C VAL A 83 -13.65 15.98 -21.55
N ALA A 84 -12.95 17.08 -21.83
CA ALA A 84 -12.73 17.57 -23.20
C ALA A 84 -11.93 16.56 -24.02
N GLY A 85 -10.86 15.99 -23.47
CA GLY A 85 -10.02 14.99 -24.12
C GLY A 85 -10.81 13.73 -24.48
N LEU A 86 -11.63 13.21 -23.55
CA LEU A 86 -12.53 12.10 -23.82
C LEU A 86 -13.56 12.46 -24.89
N PHE A 87 -14.18 13.63 -24.81
CA PHE A 87 -15.15 14.10 -25.81
C PHE A 87 -14.55 14.14 -27.22
N PHE A 88 -13.38 14.78 -27.40
CA PHE A 88 -12.72 14.84 -28.70
C PHE A 88 -12.27 13.46 -29.20
N LEU A 89 -11.76 12.61 -28.32
CA LEU A 89 -11.37 11.23 -28.65
C LEU A 89 -12.56 10.40 -29.12
N TYR A 90 -13.70 10.51 -28.46
CA TYR A 90 -14.93 9.83 -28.86
C TYR A 90 -15.52 10.41 -30.15
N LEU A 91 -15.54 11.73 -30.33
CA LEU A 91 -15.94 12.37 -31.59
C LEU A 91 -15.07 11.90 -32.76
N TYR A 92 -13.75 11.81 -32.57
CA TYR A 92 -12.82 11.30 -33.58
C TYR A 92 -13.16 9.85 -33.97
N ARG A 93 -13.45 8.98 -32.99
CA ARG A 93 -13.87 7.58 -33.25
C ARG A 93 -15.19 7.48 -34.01
N ILE A 94 -16.19 8.31 -33.67
CA ILE A 94 -17.46 8.40 -34.43
C ILE A 94 -17.16 8.75 -35.89
N ARG A 95 -16.39 9.83 -36.13
CA ARG A 95 -16.12 10.34 -37.48
C ARG A 95 -15.34 9.37 -38.36
N HIS A 96 -14.42 8.59 -37.79
CA HIS A 96 -13.59 7.64 -38.53
C HIS A 96 -14.13 6.21 -38.55
N ASN A 97 -15.40 6.00 -38.18
CA ASN A 97 -16.07 4.70 -38.17
C ASN A 97 -15.27 3.61 -37.44
N ARG A 98 -14.45 4.00 -36.45
CA ARG A 98 -13.69 3.04 -35.65
C ARG A 98 -14.67 2.31 -34.74
N SER A 99 -14.65 0.98 -34.82
CA SER A 99 -15.51 0.10 -34.02
C SER A 99 -15.43 0.45 -32.52
N TRP A 100 -16.58 0.77 -31.93
CA TRP A 100 -16.81 0.88 -30.48
C TRP A 100 -16.65 -0.44 -29.74
N ARG A 101 -16.72 -1.54 -30.47
CA ARG A 101 -16.80 -2.86 -29.90
C ARG A 101 -15.39 -3.29 -29.52
N LEU A 102 -15.16 -3.33 -28.21
CA LEU A 102 -14.17 -4.22 -27.64
C LEU A 102 -14.63 -5.67 -27.90
N HIS A 103 -14.37 -6.17 -29.11
CA HIS A 103 -14.71 -7.54 -29.49
C HIS A 103 -13.88 -8.52 -28.67
N GLY A 104 -14.55 -9.51 -28.06
CA GLY A 104 -13.88 -10.60 -27.35
C GLY A 104 -13.41 -10.27 -25.94
N ILE A 105 -13.96 -9.23 -25.28
CA ILE A 105 -13.76 -9.04 -23.83
C ILE A 105 -14.37 -10.21 -23.04
N VAL A 106 -15.64 -10.52 -23.34
CA VAL A 106 -16.35 -11.65 -22.74
C VAL A 106 -16.33 -12.78 -23.74
N GLN A 107 -15.58 -13.83 -23.41
CA GLN A 107 -15.39 -14.99 -24.28
C GLN A 107 -16.17 -16.20 -23.75
N GLN A 108 -16.23 -16.36 -22.42
CA GLN A 108 -16.81 -17.54 -21.77
C GLN A 108 -17.96 -17.14 -20.83
N LYS A 109 -19.20 -17.17 -21.34
CA LYS A 109 -20.40 -16.82 -20.57
C LYS A 109 -20.60 -17.67 -19.29
N PRO A 110 -20.36 -19.00 -19.28
CA PRO A 110 -20.51 -19.80 -18.05
C PRO A 110 -19.47 -19.45 -16.98
N LEU A 111 -18.23 -19.16 -17.40
CA LEU A 111 -17.17 -18.71 -16.51
C LEU A 111 -17.51 -17.32 -15.94
N LEU A 112 -18.06 -16.42 -16.76
CA LEU A 112 -18.43 -15.07 -16.34
C LEU A 112 -19.38 -15.09 -15.15
N LYS A 113 -20.38 -15.99 -15.14
CA LYS A 113 -21.31 -16.12 -13.99
C LYS A 113 -20.56 -16.45 -12.69
N LYS A 114 -19.59 -17.37 -12.75
CA LYS A 114 -18.79 -17.75 -11.57
C LYS A 114 -17.89 -16.60 -11.12
N GLU A 115 -17.29 -15.89 -12.06
CA GLU A 115 -16.47 -14.70 -11.80
C GLU A 115 -17.31 -13.58 -11.18
N CYS A 116 -18.51 -13.29 -11.69
CA CYS A 116 -19.43 -12.31 -11.11
C CYS A 116 -19.76 -12.64 -9.64
N ILE A 117 -20.06 -13.91 -9.34
CA ILE A 117 -20.36 -14.35 -7.97
C ILE A 117 -19.12 -14.18 -7.09
N LEU A 118 -17.96 -14.67 -7.53
CA LEU A 118 -16.73 -14.59 -6.74
C LEU A 118 -16.33 -13.13 -6.48
N TYR A 119 -16.20 -12.32 -7.52
CA TYR A 119 -15.77 -10.92 -7.39
C TYR A 119 -16.83 -10.05 -6.72
N GLY A 120 -18.12 -10.37 -6.88
CA GLY A 120 -19.21 -9.72 -6.14
C GLY A 120 -19.16 -10.02 -4.64
N LEU A 121 -18.97 -11.29 -4.25
CA LEU A 121 -18.80 -11.67 -2.85
C LEU A 121 -17.54 -11.05 -2.24
N LEU A 122 -16.43 -11.02 -2.99
CA LEU A 122 -15.21 -10.35 -2.56
C LEU A 122 -15.41 -8.85 -2.40
N PHE A 123 -16.11 -8.19 -3.33
CA PHE A 123 -16.45 -6.78 -3.21
C PHE A 123 -17.26 -6.53 -1.93
N LEU A 124 -18.32 -7.30 -1.68
CA LEU A 124 -19.13 -7.17 -0.47
C LEU A 124 -18.32 -7.41 0.81
N PHE A 125 -17.47 -8.43 0.82
CA PHE A 125 -16.57 -8.72 1.93
C PHE A 125 -15.59 -7.59 2.19
N LEU A 126 -14.93 -7.08 1.14
CA LEU A 126 -13.97 -5.98 1.24
C LEU A 126 -14.65 -4.70 1.69
N MET A 127 -15.85 -4.40 1.18
CA MET A 127 -16.67 -3.28 1.66
C MET A 127 -16.96 -3.43 3.15
N TYR A 128 -17.44 -4.59 3.59
CA TYR A 128 -17.72 -4.84 5.01
C TYR A 128 -16.48 -4.64 5.88
N ILE A 129 -15.36 -5.30 5.57
CA ILE A 129 -14.19 -5.28 6.47
C ILE A 129 -13.49 -3.92 6.50
N MET A 130 -13.46 -3.18 5.40
CA MET A 130 -12.82 -1.85 5.35
C MET A 130 -13.61 -0.82 6.17
N PHE A 131 -14.94 -0.86 6.10
CA PHE A 131 -15.80 -0.03 6.95
C PHE A 131 -15.87 -0.53 8.40
N TYR A 132 -15.68 -1.83 8.64
CA TYR A 132 -15.62 -2.38 9.99
C TYR A 132 -14.44 -1.84 10.81
N VAL A 133 -13.27 -1.66 10.16
CA VAL A 133 -12.06 -1.16 10.83
C VAL A 133 -11.91 0.36 10.79
N PHE A 134 -12.65 1.05 9.90
CA PHE A 134 -12.57 2.50 9.75
C PHE A 134 -13.89 3.10 9.27
N TYR A 135 -14.51 3.93 10.11
CA TYR A 135 -15.74 4.64 9.76
C TYR A 135 -15.88 5.92 10.57
N ILE A 136 -16.74 6.82 10.09
CA ILE A 136 -17.16 8.02 10.80
C ILE A 136 -18.65 7.90 11.13
N SER A 137 -19.04 8.16 12.37
CA SER A 137 -20.43 8.28 12.81
C SER A 137 -20.56 9.48 13.73
N ASP A 138 -21.57 10.32 13.48
CA ASP A 138 -21.93 11.43 14.37
C ASP A 138 -20.74 12.35 14.71
N GLY A 139 -19.98 12.75 13.68
CA GLY A 139 -18.77 13.59 13.86
C GLY A 139 -17.56 12.87 14.46
N ILE A 140 -17.68 11.61 14.88
CA ILE A 140 -16.59 10.85 15.51
C ILE A 140 -15.98 9.87 14.51
N LEU A 141 -14.67 9.94 14.35
CA LEU A 141 -13.87 8.98 13.60
C LEU A 141 -13.53 7.79 14.49
N TYR A 142 -13.77 6.59 13.98
CA TYR A 142 -13.41 5.34 14.63
C TYR A 142 -12.37 4.58 13.82
N SER A 143 -11.24 4.27 14.46
CA SER A 143 -10.16 3.46 13.91
C SER A 143 -9.94 2.23 14.79
N GLY A 144 -9.93 1.05 14.17
CA GLY A 144 -9.71 -0.20 14.87
C GLY A 144 -8.32 -0.31 15.51
N PHE A 145 -8.21 -1.03 16.64
CA PHE A 145 -6.95 -1.17 17.36
C PHE A 145 -5.84 -1.83 16.52
N THR A 146 -6.16 -2.68 15.55
CA THR A 146 -5.12 -3.32 14.73
C THR A 146 -4.59 -2.41 13.62
N VAL A 147 -5.29 -1.29 13.33
CA VAL A 147 -5.01 -0.39 12.19
C VAL A 147 -4.58 1.02 12.62
N TYR A 148 -4.93 1.47 13.83
CA TYR A 148 -4.78 2.89 14.22
C TYR A 148 -3.35 3.40 14.13
N GLY A 149 -2.36 2.55 14.45
CA GLY A 149 -0.95 2.93 14.44
C GLY A 149 -0.48 3.42 13.07
N ASP A 150 -0.87 2.74 11.99
CA ASP A 150 -0.57 3.17 10.62
C ASP A 150 -1.52 4.29 10.15
N TYR A 151 -2.75 4.34 10.67
CA TYR A 151 -3.72 5.35 10.26
C TYR A 151 -3.47 6.74 10.82
N ALA A 152 -2.84 6.87 11.98
CA ALA A 152 -2.51 8.17 12.57
C ALA A 152 -1.76 9.09 11.57
N PRO A 153 -0.59 8.70 11.02
CA PRO A 153 0.09 9.53 10.03
C PRO A 153 -0.65 9.63 8.70
N HIS A 154 -1.45 8.62 8.32
CA HIS A 154 -2.20 8.65 7.07
C HIS A 154 -3.37 9.64 7.11
N THR A 155 -4.14 9.65 8.19
CA THR A 155 -5.31 10.53 8.36
C THR A 155 -4.87 11.98 8.53
N ALA A 156 -3.79 12.23 9.29
CA ALA A 156 -3.18 13.56 9.37
C ALA A 156 -2.74 14.07 7.98
N MET A 157 -2.13 13.21 7.17
CA MET A 157 -1.70 13.55 5.82
C MET A 157 -2.86 13.73 4.84
N MET A 158 -3.96 12.98 4.97
CA MET A 158 -5.18 13.25 4.19
C MET A 158 -5.76 14.62 4.54
N ARG A 159 -5.83 14.92 5.85
CA ARG A 159 -6.38 16.17 6.37
C ARG A 159 -5.56 17.39 5.97
N SER A 160 -4.24 17.27 5.98
CA SER A 160 -3.37 18.37 5.56
C SER A 160 -3.58 18.77 4.09
N PHE A 161 -4.03 17.86 3.23
CA PHE A 161 -4.46 18.23 1.88
C PHE A 161 -5.89 18.77 1.85
N SER A 162 -6.85 18.08 2.49
CA SER A 162 -8.27 18.46 2.39
C SER A 162 -8.60 19.80 3.04
N MET A 163 -7.89 20.14 4.12
CA MET A 163 -8.13 21.34 4.93
C MET A 163 -6.97 22.34 4.83
N GLY A 164 -5.72 21.86 4.86
CA GLY A 164 -4.54 22.73 4.91
C GLY A 164 -3.90 23.05 3.55
N GLU A 165 -4.39 22.50 2.44
CA GLU A 165 -3.80 22.64 1.09
C GLU A 165 -2.26 22.47 1.08
N ASN A 166 -1.76 21.40 1.72
CA ASN A 166 -0.34 21.10 1.96
C ASN A 166 0.56 21.08 0.69
N PHE A 167 0.97 22.27 0.24
CA PHE A 167 1.83 22.52 -0.92
C PHE A 167 2.84 23.65 -0.61
N PRO A 168 4.16 23.43 -0.79
CA PRO A 168 4.79 22.16 -1.09
C PRO A 168 4.50 21.13 0.01
N THR A 169 4.43 19.85 -0.36
CA THR A 169 4.00 18.83 0.59
C THR A 169 5.03 18.59 1.68
N GLN A 170 4.57 18.73 2.92
CA GLN A 170 5.31 18.46 4.14
C GLN A 170 4.74 17.22 4.84
N TYR A 171 5.49 16.68 5.81
CA TYR A 171 5.05 15.57 6.64
C TYR A 171 4.37 16.09 7.92
N PRO A 172 3.05 15.90 8.15
CA PRO A 172 2.34 16.54 9.27
C PRO A 172 2.89 16.20 10.66
N HIS A 173 3.45 15.00 10.86
CA HIS A 173 4.09 14.61 12.12
C HIS A 173 5.51 15.13 12.29
N PHE A 174 6.05 15.82 11.29
CA PHE A 174 7.37 16.44 11.28
C PHE A 174 7.34 17.65 10.33
N GLY A 175 6.46 18.60 10.65
CA GLY A 175 6.17 19.79 9.85
C GLY A 175 7.40 20.69 9.68
N GLY A 176 7.39 21.56 8.67
CA GLY A 176 8.52 22.40 8.28
C GLY A 176 9.59 21.69 7.46
N GLU A 177 9.42 20.41 7.17
CA GLU A 177 10.38 19.58 6.43
C GLU A 177 9.73 18.93 5.21
N ASP A 178 10.57 18.55 4.26
CA ASP A 178 10.15 17.84 3.07
C ASP A 178 9.52 16.47 3.38
N VAL A 179 8.84 15.88 2.39
CA VAL A 179 8.07 14.65 2.57
C VAL A 179 8.85 13.42 2.09
N LYS A 180 9.53 12.73 3.01
CA LYS A 180 10.29 11.50 2.75
C LYS A 180 9.40 10.27 2.57
N TYR A 181 8.19 10.31 3.11
CA TYR A 181 7.21 9.22 3.07
C TYR A 181 6.33 9.31 1.80
N HIS A 182 5.85 8.18 1.27
CA HIS A 182 4.91 8.19 0.15
C HIS A 182 3.56 8.80 0.57
N PHE A 183 3.07 9.80 -0.17
CA PHE A 183 1.88 10.57 0.22
C PHE A 183 0.77 10.59 -0.85
N MET A 184 1.01 10.11 -2.07
CA MET A 184 0.07 10.31 -3.18
C MET A 184 -1.28 9.60 -2.99
N PHE A 185 -1.30 8.49 -2.25
CA PHE A 185 -2.55 7.82 -1.90
C PHE A 185 -3.36 8.65 -0.89
N GLN A 186 -2.68 9.25 0.09
CA GLN A 186 -3.27 10.15 1.08
C GLN A 186 -3.76 11.44 0.41
N PHE A 187 -2.99 11.98 -0.53
CA PHE A 187 -3.38 13.09 -1.39
C PHE A 187 -4.66 12.79 -2.17
N LEU A 188 -4.77 11.62 -2.82
CA LEU A 188 -6.01 11.23 -3.50
C LEU A 188 -7.21 11.27 -2.55
N VAL A 189 -7.08 10.70 -1.36
CA VAL A 189 -8.18 10.63 -0.38
C VAL A 189 -8.54 12.02 0.14
N GLY A 190 -7.55 12.84 0.50
CA GLY A 190 -7.76 14.24 0.90
C GLY A 190 -8.37 15.08 -0.22
N ASN A 191 -7.99 14.84 -1.48
CA ASN A 191 -8.58 15.50 -2.64
C ASN A 191 -10.04 15.08 -2.87
N LEU A 192 -10.38 13.80 -2.69
CA LEU A 192 -11.76 13.34 -2.77
C LEU A 192 -12.61 13.95 -1.64
N GLU A 193 -12.03 14.11 -0.45
CA GLU A 193 -12.65 14.84 0.66
C GLU A 193 -12.89 16.31 0.35
N PHE A 194 -11.89 17.00 -0.17
CA PHE A 194 -12.02 18.36 -0.67
C PHE A 194 -13.15 18.50 -1.71
N LEU A 195 -13.32 17.50 -2.58
CA LEU A 195 -14.42 17.44 -3.57
C LEU A 195 -15.79 17.01 -2.99
N GLY A 196 -15.89 16.92 -1.67
CA GLY A 196 -17.13 16.70 -0.92
C GLY A 196 -17.50 15.25 -0.68
N MET A 197 -16.55 14.30 -0.71
CA MET A 197 -16.77 12.92 -0.24
C MET A 197 -16.25 12.74 1.19
N ARG A 198 -17.06 12.26 2.12
CA ARG A 198 -16.60 11.97 3.49
C ARG A 198 -15.30 11.13 3.50
N MET A 199 -14.36 11.48 4.38
CA MET A 199 -13.02 10.87 4.45
C MET A 199 -13.05 9.34 4.53
N ASP A 200 -13.93 8.78 5.36
CA ASP A 200 -14.08 7.33 5.51
C ASP A 200 -14.55 6.65 4.23
N VAL A 201 -15.53 7.24 3.53
CA VAL A 201 -16.01 6.75 2.24
C VAL A 201 -14.92 6.86 1.18
N SER A 202 -14.21 7.98 1.10
CA SER A 202 -13.10 8.19 0.18
C SER A 202 -11.99 7.16 0.39
N TYR A 203 -11.53 7.00 1.65
CA TYR A 203 -10.47 6.06 1.98
C TYR A 203 -10.90 4.63 1.73
N ASN A 204 -12.08 4.22 2.23
CA ASN A 204 -12.58 2.85 2.09
C ASN A 204 -12.82 2.46 0.63
N LEU A 205 -13.48 3.30 -0.18
CA LEU A 205 -13.81 2.95 -1.57
C LEU A 205 -12.57 2.80 -2.45
N VAL A 206 -11.62 3.74 -2.37
CA VAL A 206 -10.38 3.67 -3.13
C VAL A 206 -9.60 2.41 -2.75
N SER A 207 -9.54 2.08 -1.45
CA SER A 207 -8.89 0.87 -0.97
C SER A 207 -9.57 -0.42 -1.42
N VAL A 208 -10.91 -0.47 -1.40
CA VAL A 208 -11.68 -1.62 -1.89
C VAL A 208 -11.42 -1.85 -3.37
N PHE A 209 -11.48 -0.81 -4.20
CA PHE A 209 -11.22 -0.95 -5.64
C PHE A 209 -9.76 -1.34 -5.93
N SER A 210 -8.81 -0.78 -5.17
CA SER A 210 -7.39 -1.10 -5.30
C SER A 210 -7.12 -2.58 -5.01
N LEU A 211 -7.59 -3.06 -3.86
CA LEU A 211 -7.37 -4.43 -3.43
C LEU A 211 -8.17 -5.42 -4.29
N LEU A 212 -9.44 -5.14 -4.58
CA LEU A 212 -10.24 -5.99 -5.47
C LEU A 212 -9.60 -6.10 -6.85
N GLY A 213 -9.11 -5.00 -7.41
CA GLY A 213 -8.42 -4.99 -8.68
C GLY A 213 -7.18 -5.89 -8.66
N PHE A 214 -6.34 -5.76 -7.63
CA PHE A 214 -5.18 -6.63 -7.47
C PHE A 214 -5.57 -8.11 -7.33
N LEU A 215 -6.59 -8.43 -6.54
CA LEU A 215 -7.08 -9.80 -6.36
C LEU A 215 -7.65 -10.39 -7.66
N ILE A 216 -8.30 -9.58 -8.49
CA ILE A 216 -8.71 -9.99 -9.84
C ILE A 216 -7.49 -10.38 -10.67
N PHE A 217 -6.43 -9.55 -10.70
CA PHE A 217 -5.19 -9.88 -11.40
C PHE A 217 -4.54 -11.16 -10.86
N LEU A 218 -4.53 -11.36 -9.54
CA LEU A 218 -4.00 -12.56 -8.91
C LEU A 218 -4.79 -13.82 -9.30
N CYS A 219 -6.12 -13.74 -9.20
CA CYS A 219 -7.04 -14.83 -9.58
C CYS A 219 -6.90 -15.19 -11.06
N GLN A 220 -6.88 -14.18 -11.95
CA GLN A 220 -6.70 -14.39 -13.38
C GLN A 220 -5.31 -14.96 -13.70
N THR A 221 -4.26 -14.58 -12.95
CA THR A 221 -2.91 -15.15 -13.10
C THR A 221 -2.92 -16.64 -12.76
N ALA A 222 -3.57 -17.02 -11.65
CA ALA A 222 -3.73 -18.43 -11.30
C ALA A 222 -4.55 -19.22 -12.31
N MET A 223 -5.61 -18.62 -12.86
CA MET A 223 -6.40 -19.24 -13.92
C MET A 223 -5.60 -19.42 -15.21
N ARG A 224 -4.82 -18.41 -15.61
CA ARG A 224 -3.98 -18.44 -16.81
C ARG A 224 -2.88 -19.50 -16.72
N ILE A 225 -2.29 -19.68 -15.54
CA ILE A 225 -1.26 -20.69 -15.31
C ILE A 225 -1.89 -22.09 -15.27
N SER A 226 -2.92 -22.30 -14.46
CA SER A 226 -3.48 -23.63 -14.19
C SER A 226 -4.52 -24.14 -15.20
N GLY A 227 -5.11 -23.24 -15.98
CA GLY A 227 -6.29 -23.49 -16.81
C GLY A 227 -7.59 -23.73 -16.04
N ARG A 228 -7.65 -23.43 -14.73
CA ARG A 228 -8.80 -23.74 -13.86
C ARG A 228 -9.25 -22.54 -13.01
N PHE A 229 -10.54 -22.24 -13.03
CA PHE A 229 -11.16 -21.24 -12.14
C PHE A 229 -10.92 -21.54 -10.65
N ALA A 230 -11.00 -22.81 -10.25
CA ALA A 230 -10.79 -23.23 -8.86
C ALA A 230 -9.39 -22.90 -8.33
N ALA A 231 -8.36 -22.84 -9.19
CA ALA A 231 -7.03 -22.43 -8.77
C ALA A 231 -6.98 -20.96 -8.37
N GLY A 232 -7.70 -20.10 -9.10
CA GLY A 232 -7.89 -18.70 -8.74
C GLY A 232 -8.59 -18.55 -7.39
N VAL A 233 -9.69 -19.27 -7.17
CA VAL A 233 -10.40 -19.27 -5.87
C VAL A 233 -9.45 -19.66 -4.72
N TRP A 234 -8.69 -20.76 -4.87
CA TRP A 234 -7.75 -21.17 -3.82
C TRP A 234 -6.59 -20.20 -3.62
N ALA A 235 -6.07 -19.58 -4.68
CA ALA A 235 -5.04 -18.55 -4.54
C ALA A 235 -5.55 -17.38 -3.68
N LEU A 236 -6.81 -16.97 -3.87
CA LEU A 236 -7.43 -15.93 -3.04
C LEU A 236 -7.63 -16.36 -1.59
N VAL A 237 -8.10 -17.59 -1.35
CA VAL A 237 -8.22 -18.12 0.03
C VAL A 237 -6.86 -18.09 0.75
N LEU A 238 -5.79 -18.51 0.07
CA LEU A 238 -4.44 -18.51 0.63
C LEU A 238 -3.82 -17.11 0.74
N PHE A 239 -4.34 -16.14 -0.02
CA PHE A 239 -3.96 -14.74 0.14
C PHE A 239 -4.54 -14.15 1.44
N PHE A 240 -5.81 -14.43 1.75
CA PHE A 240 -6.45 -13.95 2.97
C PHE A 240 -5.99 -14.70 4.22
N PHE A 241 -5.72 -16.00 4.08
CA PHE A 241 -5.35 -16.85 5.21
C PHE A 241 -3.92 -17.37 5.04
N ARG A 242 -2.99 -16.72 5.74
CA ARG A 242 -1.59 -17.15 5.76
C ARG A 242 -1.41 -18.55 6.35
N SER A 243 -0.35 -19.19 5.90
CA SER A 243 0.24 -20.37 6.54
C SER A 243 1.26 -19.92 7.60
N GLY A 244 1.46 -20.74 8.64
CA GLY A 244 2.45 -20.51 9.70
C GLY A 244 2.42 -21.64 10.71
N LEU A 245 3.51 -21.90 11.43
CA LEU A 245 3.54 -22.92 12.49
C LEU A 245 2.94 -22.42 13.81
N THR A 246 2.82 -21.11 13.94
CA THR A 246 2.44 -20.38 15.15
C THR A 246 1.13 -20.86 15.77
N PHE A 247 0.06 -21.01 14.99
CA PHE A 247 -1.20 -21.53 15.53
C PHE A 247 -1.11 -23.00 15.97
N PHE A 248 -0.37 -23.83 15.24
CA PHE A 248 -0.18 -25.24 15.63
C PHE A 248 0.64 -25.38 16.90
N ARG A 249 1.65 -24.53 17.09
CA ARG A 249 2.42 -24.44 18.32
C ARG A 249 1.55 -24.00 19.50
N PHE A 250 0.73 -22.96 19.30
CA PHE A 250 -0.23 -22.50 20.29
C PHE A 250 -1.21 -23.60 20.69
N LEU A 251 -1.80 -24.32 19.72
CA LEU A 251 -2.67 -25.46 20.00
C LEU A 251 -1.96 -26.53 20.83
N TRP A 252 -0.72 -26.88 20.45
CA TRP A 252 0.05 -27.90 21.15
C TRP A 252 0.36 -27.52 22.60
N GLU A 253 0.79 -26.27 22.84
CA GLU A 253 1.09 -25.75 24.17
C GLU A 253 -0.17 -25.77 25.06
N HIS A 254 -1.30 -25.28 24.57
CA HIS A 254 -2.54 -25.19 25.35
C HIS A 254 -3.32 -26.52 25.49
N LEU A 255 -3.13 -27.47 24.58
CA LEU A 255 -3.61 -28.84 24.77
C LEU A 255 -2.88 -29.53 25.92
N ARG A 256 -1.57 -29.28 26.06
CA ARG A 256 -0.75 -29.89 27.10
C ARG A 256 -1.05 -29.33 28.50
N THR A 257 -1.40 -28.06 28.60
CA THR A 257 -1.79 -27.39 29.85
C THR A 257 -3.27 -27.59 30.19
N GLY A 258 -4.10 -28.03 29.25
CA GLY A 258 -5.52 -28.31 29.46
C GLY A 258 -6.44 -27.09 29.44
N ASP A 259 -5.94 -25.93 29.02
CA ASP A 259 -6.67 -24.64 29.03
C ASP A 259 -7.04 -24.13 27.63
N LEU A 260 -6.91 -24.96 26.58
CA LEU A 260 -7.12 -24.58 25.17
C LEU A 260 -8.38 -23.77 24.90
N TRP A 261 -9.54 -24.20 25.40
CA TRP A 261 -10.80 -23.50 25.15
C TRP A 261 -10.80 -22.10 25.73
N LYS A 262 -10.25 -21.94 26.93
CA LYS A 262 -10.09 -20.66 27.60
C LYS A 262 -9.16 -19.77 26.78
N ALA A 263 -7.98 -20.26 26.41
CA ALA A 263 -6.99 -19.53 25.63
C ALA A 263 -7.53 -19.07 24.26
N LEU A 264 -8.25 -19.94 23.52
CA LEU A 264 -8.89 -19.57 22.24
C LEU A 264 -9.99 -18.52 22.40
N SER A 265 -10.70 -18.52 23.53
CA SER A 265 -11.80 -17.58 23.78
C SER A 265 -11.30 -16.21 24.26
N GLU A 266 -10.28 -16.18 25.11
CA GLU A 266 -9.79 -14.97 25.77
C GLU A 266 -8.71 -14.25 24.96
N ASN A 267 -7.96 -14.96 24.10
CA ASN A 267 -6.87 -14.34 23.35
C ASN A 267 -7.39 -13.23 22.43
N SER A 268 -6.70 -12.10 22.55
CA SER A 268 -6.97 -10.87 21.81
C SER A 268 -5.80 -10.38 20.99
N GLU A 269 -4.65 -11.04 21.04
CA GLU A 269 -3.46 -10.59 20.31
C GLU A 269 -3.12 -11.53 19.17
N PHE A 270 -2.45 -11.01 18.15
CA PHE A 270 -1.89 -11.88 17.12
C PHE A 270 -0.85 -12.77 17.77
N LEU A 271 -0.93 -14.06 17.47
CA LEU A 271 0.04 -15.01 17.98
C LEU A 271 1.41 -14.72 17.38
N GLY A 272 2.44 -14.74 18.23
CA GLY A 272 3.82 -14.52 17.80
C GLY A 272 4.81 -15.34 18.61
N TYR A 273 5.66 -16.08 17.91
CA TYR A 273 6.78 -16.82 18.51
C TYR A 273 8.14 -16.42 17.92
N THR A 274 8.15 -15.46 16.99
CA THR A 274 9.35 -14.83 16.45
C THR A 274 9.24 -13.31 16.59
N THR A 275 10.38 -12.62 16.51
CA THR A 275 10.47 -11.15 16.57
C THR A 275 9.37 -10.47 15.75
N ASN A 276 8.56 -9.65 16.43
CA ASN A 276 7.48 -8.82 15.86
C ASN A 276 6.41 -9.60 15.08
N GLU A 277 6.27 -10.92 15.26
CA GLU A 277 5.20 -11.68 14.62
C GLU A 277 3.82 -11.26 15.14
N ASN A 278 3.71 -10.93 16.44
CA ASN A 278 2.49 -10.45 17.09
C ASN A 278 2.05 -9.06 16.62
N TRP A 279 2.84 -8.36 15.81
CA TRP A 279 2.44 -7.09 15.18
C TRP A 279 1.51 -7.31 13.97
N GLY A 280 1.32 -8.56 13.53
CA GLY A 280 0.45 -8.89 12.40
C GLY A 280 1.08 -8.62 11.03
N LEU A 281 2.42 -8.55 10.94
CA LEU A 281 3.18 -8.21 9.72
C LEU A 281 3.02 -9.21 8.55
N TRP A 282 2.45 -10.39 8.82
CA TRP A 282 2.40 -11.51 7.87
C TRP A 282 1.01 -11.85 7.39
N ASN A 283 -0.01 -11.20 7.93
CA ASN A 283 -1.40 -11.61 7.76
C ASN A 283 -2.22 -10.56 6.99
N PHE A 284 -3.51 -10.82 6.83
CA PHE A 284 -4.41 -9.95 6.08
C PHE A 284 -4.48 -8.50 6.62
N ASN A 285 -4.16 -8.28 7.90
CA ASN A 285 -4.16 -6.96 8.53
C ASN A 285 -3.23 -5.97 7.82
N VAL A 286 -2.14 -6.44 7.20
CA VAL A 286 -1.25 -5.56 6.40
C VAL A 286 -2.01 -4.81 5.30
N TYR A 287 -2.98 -5.46 4.66
CA TYR A 287 -3.79 -4.84 3.61
C TYR A 287 -4.91 -3.93 4.16
N LEU A 288 -5.25 -4.07 5.44
CA LEU A 288 -6.15 -3.17 6.16
C LEU A 288 -5.40 -1.93 6.65
N ASN A 289 -4.20 -2.12 7.22
CA ASN A 289 -3.36 -1.05 7.75
C ASN A 289 -2.72 -0.20 6.63
N GLN A 290 -2.04 -0.84 5.68
CA GLN A 290 -1.27 -0.16 4.63
C GLN A 290 -2.04 -0.15 3.32
N ARG A 291 -3.19 0.52 3.29
CA ARG A 291 -4.10 0.45 2.15
C ARG A 291 -3.50 0.93 0.83
N HIS A 292 -2.55 1.86 0.90
CA HIS A 292 -1.78 2.34 -0.24
C HIS A 292 -0.89 1.23 -0.89
N LEU A 293 -0.52 0.18 -0.14
CA LEU A 293 0.17 -1.00 -0.69
C LEU A 293 -0.69 -1.74 -1.71
N ALA A 294 -1.99 -1.88 -1.47
CA ALA A 294 -2.90 -2.54 -2.39
C ALA A 294 -2.97 -1.82 -3.75
N PHE A 295 -2.90 -0.49 -3.75
CA PHE A 295 -2.83 0.29 -4.99
C PHE A 295 -1.52 0.05 -5.74
N GLY A 296 -0.39 0.09 -5.03
CA GLY A 296 0.91 -0.22 -5.62
C GLY A 296 0.96 -1.64 -6.22
N LEU A 297 0.38 -2.61 -5.51
CA LEU A 297 0.22 -3.99 -5.96
C LEU A 297 -0.66 -4.14 -7.19
N LEU A 298 -1.74 -3.35 -7.31
CA LEU A 298 -2.57 -3.32 -8.50
C LEU A 298 -1.75 -2.87 -9.72
N ILE A 299 -0.98 -1.77 -9.62
CA ILE A 299 -0.14 -1.31 -10.73
C ILE A 299 0.95 -2.34 -11.07
N ALA A 300 1.65 -2.88 -10.07
CA ALA A 300 2.63 -3.94 -10.27
C ALA A 300 2.00 -5.19 -10.93
N GLY A 301 0.79 -5.59 -10.50
CA GLY A 301 0.03 -6.69 -11.06
C GLY A 301 -0.33 -6.48 -12.54
N ILE A 302 -0.71 -5.26 -12.94
CA ILE A 302 -0.95 -4.90 -14.35
C ILE A 302 0.33 -5.08 -15.17
N VAL A 303 1.48 -4.56 -14.69
CA VAL A 303 2.77 -4.67 -15.40
C VAL A 303 3.20 -6.13 -15.52
N ILE A 304 3.16 -6.87 -14.42
CA ILE A 304 3.48 -8.31 -14.37
C ILE A 304 2.60 -9.08 -15.35
N TRP A 305 1.30 -8.78 -15.38
CA TRP A 305 0.35 -9.44 -16.28
C TRP A 305 0.71 -9.29 -17.76
N VAL A 306 1.12 -8.09 -18.18
CA VAL A 306 1.56 -7.86 -19.58
C VAL A 306 2.82 -8.65 -19.88
N PHE A 307 3.80 -8.66 -18.97
CA PHE A 307 5.05 -9.40 -19.17
C PHE A 307 4.92 -10.92 -19.03
N LEU A 308 3.80 -11.47 -18.56
CA LEU A 308 3.53 -12.91 -18.63
C LEU A 308 3.58 -13.43 -20.07
N ASP A 309 3.14 -12.65 -21.06
CA ASP A 309 3.24 -13.02 -22.48
C ASP A 309 4.69 -13.26 -22.93
N TYR A 310 5.61 -12.45 -22.39
CA TYR A 310 7.03 -12.47 -22.73
C TYR A 310 7.73 -13.69 -22.11
N VAL A 311 7.37 -14.02 -20.87
CA VAL A 311 7.82 -15.24 -20.17
C VAL A 311 7.28 -16.48 -20.86
N GLU A 312 6.00 -16.49 -21.21
CA GLU A 312 5.38 -17.62 -21.93
C GLU A 312 6.05 -17.86 -23.28
N ALA A 313 6.35 -16.79 -24.04
CA ALA A 313 7.09 -16.92 -25.28
C ALA A 313 8.49 -17.48 -25.07
N GLY A 314 9.26 -16.96 -24.11
CA GLY A 314 10.62 -17.43 -23.82
C GLY A 314 10.68 -18.89 -23.32
N THR A 315 9.65 -19.33 -22.61
CA THR A 315 9.57 -20.70 -22.08
C THR A 315 9.01 -21.73 -23.06
N ALA A 316 8.32 -21.29 -24.13
CA ALA A 316 7.76 -22.15 -25.18
C ALA A 316 8.81 -22.70 -26.18
N HIS A 317 10.04 -22.19 -26.15
CA HIS A 317 11.14 -22.63 -27.01
C HIS A 317 11.47 -24.13 -26.81
N LYS A 318 11.81 -24.83 -27.91
CA LYS A 318 11.94 -26.31 -27.93
C LYS A 318 13.19 -26.82 -27.23
N GLU A 319 14.25 -26.02 -27.15
CA GLU A 319 15.51 -26.38 -26.49
C GLU A 319 15.27 -26.71 -25.02
N LYS A 320 16.17 -27.49 -24.40
CA LYS A 320 16.06 -27.91 -23.00
C LYS A 320 17.36 -27.66 -22.23
N GLY A 321 17.24 -27.64 -20.89
CA GLY A 321 18.37 -27.55 -19.98
C GLY A 321 19.26 -26.33 -20.21
N PHE A 322 20.57 -26.53 -20.11
CA PHE A 322 21.57 -25.47 -20.25
C PHE A 322 21.57 -24.82 -21.65
N ILE A 323 21.25 -25.58 -22.71
CA ILE A 323 21.18 -25.06 -24.08
C ILE A 323 20.07 -24.02 -24.20
N TRP A 324 18.89 -24.31 -23.64
CA TRP A 324 17.79 -23.34 -23.57
C TRP A 324 18.20 -22.09 -22.79
N LEU A 325 18.79 -22.26 -21.61
CA LEU A 325 19.20 -21.13 -20.77
C LEU A 325 20.24 -20.25 -21.45
N LYS A 326 21.30 -20.85 -22.02
CA LYS A 326 22.32 -20.13 -22.80
C LYS A 326 21.68 -19.42 -23.99
N GLY A 327 20.77 -20.09 -24.69
CA GLY A 327 19.97 -19.50 -25.77
C GLY A 327 19.20 -18.28 -25.31
N ARG A 328 18.51 -18.36 -24.17
CA ARG A 328 17.72 -17.24 -23.63
C ARG A 328 18.59 -16.05 -23.21
N LEU A 329 19.76 -16.29 -22.66
CA LEU A 329 20.61 -15.21 -22.14
C LEU A 329 21.42 -14.51 -23.24
N PHE A 330 21.89 -15.23 -24.26
CA PHE A 330 22.93 -14.72 -25.15
C PHE A 330 22.52 -14.60 -26.63
N THR A 331 21.32 -15.03 -27.04
CA THR A 331 20.92 -14.93 -28.45
C THR A 331 20.33 -13.57 -28.80
N LYS A 332 20.80 -12.97 -29.90
CA LYS A 332 20.36 -11.65 -30.38
C LYS A 332 18.84 -11.52 -30.53
N GLU A 333 18.15 -12.60 -30.92
CA GLU A 333 16.69 -12.61 -31.10
C GLU A 333 15.93 -12.34 -29.79
N THR A 334 16.42 -12.87 -28.66
CA THR A 334 15.78 -12.69 -27.35
C THR A 334 15.91 -11.27 -26.81
N TRP A 335 16.88 -10.51 -27.30
CA TRP A 335 17.13 -9.13 -26.96
C TRP A 335 16.43 -8.14 -27.91
N ARG A 336 15.73 -8.61 -28.95
CA ARG A 336 14.96 -7.69 -29.81
C ARG A 336 13.82 -7.06 -29.04
N CYS A 337 13.67 -5.74 -29.21
CA CYS A 337 12.49 -5.03 -28.72
C CYS A 337 11.24 -5.65 -29.38
N ARG A 338 10.20 -5.93 -28.58
CA ARG A 338 8.93 -6.45 -29.10
C ARG A 338 7.89 -5.34 -29.21
N ASN A 339 7.78 -4.50 -28.19
CA ASN A 339 6.88 -3.37 -28.19
C ASN A 339 7.44 -2.24 -27.32
N LEU A 340 8.09 -1.27 -27.98
CA LEU A 340 8.71 -0.12 -27.33
C LEU A 340 7.68 0.74 -26.59
N GLU A 341 6.54 1.00 -27.21
CA GLU A 341 5.48 1.86 -26.66
C GLU A 341 4.93 1.29 -25.35
N LYS A 342 4.66 -0.03 -25.31
CA LYS A 342 4.22 -0.71 -24.08
C LYS A 342 5.31 -0.67 -23.01
N ALA A 343 6.57 -0.89 -23.36
CA ALA A 343 7.67 -0.83 -22.40
C ALA A 343 7.82 0.57 -21.76
N LEU A 344 7.75 1.63 -22.58
CA LEU A 344 7.80 3.02 -22.12
C LEU A 344 6.61 3.35 -21.22
N LEU A 345 5.39 3.02 -21.64
CA LEU A 345 4.16 3.30 -20.89
C LEU A 345 4.13 2.57 -19.54
N LEU A 346 4.45 1.27 -19.53
CA LEU A 346 4.51 0.48 -18.30
C LEU A 346 5.61 0.99 -17.36
N GLY A 347 6.76 1.41 -17.91
CA GLY A 347 7.86 1.96 -17.13
C GLY A 347 7.48 3.29 -16.49
N MET A 348 6.81 4.17 -17.24
CA MET A 348 6.29 5.42 -16.71
C MET A 348 5.27 5.16 -15.59
N MET A 349 4.30 4.27 -15.82
CA MET A 349 3.26 3.98 -14.83
C MET A 349 3.82 3.37 -13.55
N LEU A 350 4.71 2.39 -13.66
CA LEU A 350 5.35 1.79 -12.48
C LEU A 350 6.22 2.83 -11.76
N GLY A 351 6.94 3.68 -12.50
CA GLY A 351 7.74 4.77 -11.93
C GLY A 351 6.91 5.81 -11.19
N LEU A 352 5.77 6.22 -11.76
CA LEU A 352 4.80 7.12 -11.12
C LEU A 352 4.17 6.54 -9.85
N THR A 353 4.31 5.23 -9.59
CA THR A 353 3.78 4.59 -8.39
C THR A 353 4.73 4.73 -7.18
N SER A 354 5.93 5.28 -7.35
CA SER A 354 6.96 5.35 -6.28
C SER A 354 6.52 6.12 -5.04
N PHE A 355 5.86 7.28 -5.20
CA PHE A 355 5.26 8.04 -4.08
C PHE A 355 3.83 7.61 -3.72
N TRP A 356 3.34 6.50 -4.30
CA TRP A 356 2.14 5.79 -3.83
C TRP A 356 2.52 4.63 -2.91
N ASN A 357 3.50 3.82 -3.35
CA ASN A 357 4.14 2.79 -2.54
C ASN A 357 5.45 2.33 -3.19
N GLY A 358 6.61 2.77 -2.67
CA GLY A 358 7.92 2.41 -3.21
C GLY A 358 8.26 0.92 -3.09
N ALA A 359 7.77 0.23 -2.04
CA ALA A 359 8.01 -1.20 -1.87
C ALA A 359 7.34 -2.04 -2.96
N ALA A 360 6.14 -1.66 -3.42
CA ALA A 360 5.46 -2.32 -4.53
C ALA A 360 6.21 -2.12 -5.86
N VAL A 361 6.77 -0.93 -6.10
CA VAL A 361 7.60 -0.64 -7.28
C VAL A 361 8.84 -1.52 -7.30
N ILE A 362 9.59 -1.55 -6.21
CA ILE A 362 10.80 -2.37 -6.07
C ILE A 362 10.46 -3.85 -6.17
N GLY A 363 9.41 -4.31 -5.48
CA GLY A 363 8.94 -5.70 -5.57
C GLY A 363 8.54 -6.10 -6.99
N GLY A 364 7.86 -5.20 -7.72
CA GLY A 364 7.53 -5.38 -9.13
C GLY A 364 8.77 -5.50 -10.01
N LEU A 365 9.74 -4.58 -9.87
CA LEU A 365 11.01 -4.61 -10.59
C LEU A 365 11.81 -5.90 -10.32
N LEU A 366 11.83 -6.37 -9.07
CA LEU A 366 12.50 -7.62 -8.68
C LEU A 366 11.88 -8.85 -9.34
N ILE A 367 10.54 -8.93 -9.39
CA ILE A 367 9.83 -9.99 -10.11
C ILE A 367 10.13 -9.92 -11.62
N LEU A 368 10.07 -8.72 -12.19
CA LEU A 368 10.30 -8.49 -13.61
C LEU A 368 11.75 -8.76 -14.01
N PHE A 369 12.72 -8.49 -13.12
CA PHE A 369 14.11 -8.90 -13.30
C PHE A 369 14.24 -10.42 -13.43
N GLY A 370 13.58 -11.17 -12.53
CA GLY A 370 13.50 -12.62 -12.64
C GLY A 370 12.88 -13.06 -13.97
N PHE A 371 11.75 -12.45 -14.38
CA PHE A 371 11.11 -12.75 -15.67
C PHE A 371 12.02 -12.46 -16.86
N ALA A 372 12.75 -11.34 -16.87
CA ALA A 372 13.62 -10.92 -17.96
C ALA A 372 14.65 -11.99 -18.32
N ALA A 373 15.26 -12.65 -17.32
CA ALA A 373 16.26 -13.71 -17.54
C ALA A 373 15.74 -14.83 -18.47
N PHE A 374 14.46 -15.20 -18.34
CA PHE A 374 13.86 -16.34 -19.04
C PHE A 374 12.94 -15.96 -20.21
N SER A 375 12.69 -14.67 -20.41
CA SER A 375 11.76 -14.16 -21.43
C SER A 375 12.43 -13.87 -22.77
N ASP A 376 11.62 -13.81 -23.82
CA ASP A 376 11.96 -13.07 -25.03
C ASP A 376 11.67 -11.58 -24.82
N GLY A 377 12.21 -10.68 -25.65
CA GLY A 377 11.95 -9.24 -25.52
C GLY A 377 12.67 -8.58 -24.36
N LYS A 378 13.88 -9.05 -24.01
CA LYS A 378 14.66 -8.56 -22.85
C LYS A 378 14.90 -7.05 -22.84
N LEU A 379 15.05 -6.45 -24.02
CA LEU A 379 15.22 -5.01 -24.14
C LEU A 379 13.99 -4.23 -23.65
N ASP A 380 12.78 -4.76 -23.81
CA ASP A 380 11.55 -4.13 -23.30
C ASP A 380 11.57 -4.08 -21.75
N TYR A 381 12.06 -5.14 -21.09
CA TYR A 381 12.27 -5.14 -19.63
C TYR A 381 13.29 -4.08 -19.21
N GLY A 382 14.42 -4.01 -19.92
CA GLY A 382 15.48 -3.04 -19.64
C GLY A 382 15.01 -1.59 -19.80
N ILE A 383 14.27 -1.30 -20.88
CA ILE A 383 13.68 0.02 -21.15
C ILE A 383 12.64 0.35 -20.08
N MET A 384 11.72 -0.57 -19.78
CA MET A 384 10.70 -0.38 -18.75
C MET A 384 11.33 -0.10 -17.38
N ALA A 385 12.36 -0.86 -16.99
CA ALA A 385 13.08 -0.64 -15.74
C ALA A 385 13.81 0.72 -15.71
N ALA A 386 14.49 1.08 -16.80
CA ALA A 386 15.18 2.37 -16.91
C ALA A 386 14.21 3.55 -16.78
N VAL A 387 13.05 3.48 -17.46
CA VAL A 387 12.01 4.51 -17.36
C VAL A 387 11.40 4.54 -15.95
N THR A 388 11.16 3.38 -15.34
CA THR A 388 10.66 3.30 -13.95
C THR A 388 11.61 4.02 -12.98
N VAL A 389 12.90 3.74 -13.08
CA VAL A 389 13.93 4.38 -12.26
C VAL A 389 14.01 5.88 -12.54
N LEU A 390 13.97 6.29 -13.81
CA LEU A 390 13.98 7.71 -14.20
C LEU A 390 12.84 8.48 -13.54
N PHE A 391 11.60 8.00 -13.64
CA PHE A 391 10.43 8.67 -13.03
C PHE A 391 10.49 8.63 -11.49
N SER A 392 11.02 7.56 -10.90
CA SER A 392 11.20 7.46 -9.44
C SER A 392 12.22 8.47 -8.92
N MET A 393 13.35 8.60 -9.63
CA MET A 393 14.39 9.59 -9.31
C MET A 393 13.90 11.02 -9.53
N LEU A 394 13.11 11.26 -10.58
CA LEU A 394 12.50 12.56 -10.83
C LEU A 394 11.61 12.99 -9.66
N GLN A 395 10.69 12.12 -9.23
CA GLN A 395 9.83 12.42 -8.07
C GLN A 395 10.65 12.65 -6.80
N SER A 396 11.65 11.80 -6.54
CA SER A 396 12.50 11.93 -5.35
C SER A 396 13.22 13.27 -5.30
N LYS A 397 13.73 13.76 -6.44
CA LYS A 397 14.39 15.07 -6.53
C LYS A 397 13.44 16.26 -6.36
N ILE A 398 12.14 16.08 -6.62
CA ILE A 398 11.13 17.13 -6.46
C ILE A 398 10.69 17.24 -4.99
N PHE A 399 10.53 16.10 -4.31
CA PHE A 399 9.89 16.06 -2.98
C PHE A 399 10.85 15.87 -1.81
N VAL A 400 12.09 15.46 -2.04
CA VAL A 400 13.02 15.09 -0.97
C VAL A 400 14.39 15.71 -1.21
N SER A 401 14.87 16.43 -0.21
CA SER A 401 16.24 16.84 0.00
C SER A 401 17.03 15.70 0.65
N GLY A 402 18.19 15.37 0.08
CA GLY A 402 18.99 14.23 0.52
C GLY A 402 18.47 12.89 -0.03
N SER A 403 18.59 11.83 0.78
CA SER A 403 18.30 10.46 0.34
C SER A 403 16.97 9.94 0.88
N VAL A 404 16.12 9.43 -0.01
CA VAL A 404 14.85 8.74 0.33
C VAL A 404 15.09 7.37 0.97
N MET A 405 16.25 6.76 0.69
CA MET A 405 16.60 5.41 1.15
C MET A 405 18.04 5.35 1.63
N SER A 406 18.32 4.46 2.58
CA SER A 406 19.67 4.16 3.04
C SER A 406 19.94 2.67 2.80
N PRO A 407 20.34 2.27 1.58
CA PRO A 407 20.54 0.87 1.26
C PRO A 407 21.70 0.29 2.06
N ALA A 408 21.44 -0.76 2.83
CA ALA A 408 22.42 -1.47 3.62
C ALA A 408 22.30 -2.98 3.39
N ILE A 409 23.43 -3.69 3.37
CA ILE A 409 23.39 -5.16 3.36
C ILE A 409 23.04 -5.63 4.77
N GLN A 410 21.93 -6.35 4.89
CA GLN A 410 21.45 -6.87 6.17
C GLN A 410 20.95 -8.30 5.98
N TRP A 411 21.82 -9.25 6.32
CA TRP A 411 21.51 -10.68 6.20
C TRP A 411 20.54 -11.14 7.29
N GLY A 412 19.59 -11.99 6.89
CA GLY A 412 18.74 -12.74 7.81
C GLY A 412 17.52 -11.97 8.33
N PHE A 413 17.22 -10.77 7.80
CA PHE A 413 16.01 -10.01 8.14
C PHE A 413 15.77 -9.95 9.67
N LEU A 414 14.63 -10.39 10.18
CA LEU A 414 14.27 -10.45 11.61
C LEU A 414 14.65 -11.78 12.32
N ALA A 415 15.31 -12.72 11.64
CA ALA A 415 15.75 -13.96 12.27
C ALA A 415 16.71 -13.66 13.42
N GLU A 416 16.47 -14.21 14.61
CA GLU A 416 17.36 -14.03 15.76
C GLU A 416 18.72 -14.71 15.52
N ASP A 417 18.70 -15.96 15.05
CA ASP A 417 19.90 -16.66 14.57
C ASP A 417 20.16 -16.32 13.09
N LYS A 418 21.27 -15.63 12.85
CA LYS A 418 21.74 -15.23 11.52
C LYS A 418 22.49 -16.33 10.76
N SER A 419 22.67 -17.52 11.32
CA SER A 419 23.18 -18.67 10.59
C SER A 419 22.24 -19.04 9.43
N LEU A 420 22.77 -19.67 8.37
CA LEU A 420 21.91 -20.14 7.25
C LEU A 420 20.79 -21.10 7.74
N PRO A 421 21.06 -22.08 8.63
CA PRO A 421 20.01 -22.86 9.26
C PRO A 421 19.00 -22.03 10.06
N GLY A 422 19.46 -21.02 10.82
CA GLY A 422 18.61 -20.12 11.60
C GLY A 422 17.64 -19.32 10.73
N VAL A 423 18.13 -18.77 9.61
CA VAL A 423 17.31 -18.04 8.63
C VAL A 423 16.28 -18.95 7.95
N ILE A 424 16.69 -20.18 7.58
CA ILE A 424 15.77 -21.18 7.03
C ILE A 424 14.70 -21.56 8.07
N TRP A 425 15.10 -21.73 9.33
CA TRP A 425 14.19 -22.05 10.42
C TRP A 425 13.20 -20.92 10.68
N TYR A 426 13.65 -19.68 10.71
CA TYR A 426 12.79 -18.50 10.81
C TYR A 426 11.74 -18.48 9.68
N LEU A 427 12.15 -18.70 8.43
CA LEU A 427 11.24 -18.81 7.29
C LEU A 427 10.20 -19.92 7.48
N ILE A 428 10.61 -21.08 7.99
CA ILE A 428 9.72 -22.20 8.29
C ILE A 428 8.74 -21.84 9.42
N GLN A 429 9.16 -21.11 10.45
CA GLN A 429 8.27 -20.70 11.55
C GLN A 429 7.15 -19.78 11.03
N ILE A 430 7.51 -18.70 10.31
CA ILE A 430 6.55 -17.68 9.88
C ILE A 430 5.63 -18.15 8.74
N SER A 431 6.11 -19.04 7.87
CA SER A 431 5.37 -19.49 6.67
C SER A 431 4.87 -20.92 6.76
N GLY A 432 5.35 -21.71 7.71
CA GLY A 432 4.98 -23.11 7.91
C GLY A 432 5.12 -23.96 6.66
N PHE A 433 4.03 -24.67 6.34
CA PHE A 433 3.98 -25.63 5.24
C PHE A 433 4.09 -24.97 3.86
N PHE A 434 3.91 -23.65 3.77
CA PHE A 434 3.92 -22.90 2.51
C PHE A 434 5.29 -22.93 1.83
N VAL A 435 6.37 -22.48 2.50
CA VAL A 435 7.71 -22.46 1.90
C VAL A 435 8.28 -23.86 1.76
N VAL A 436 8.08 -24.73 2.77
CA VAL A 436 8.53 -26.13 2.71
C VAL A 436 7.93 -26.86 1.51
N GLY A 437 6.63 -26.67 1.28
CA GLY A 437 5.98 -27.29 0.13
C GLY A 437 6.42 -26.69 -1.20
N LEU A 438 6.74 -25.39 -1.28
CA LEU A 438 7.28 -24.78 -2.52
C LEU A 438 8.60 -25.41 -2.95
N LEU A 439 9.48 -25.75 -2.01
CA LEU A 439 10.75 -26.46 -2.31
C LEU A 439 10.49 -27.82 -2.97
N VAL A 440 9.44 -28.52 -2.56
CA VAL A 440 9.03 -29.80 -3.18
C VAL A 440 8.35 -29.55 -4.54
N LEU A 441 7.53 -28.50 -4.63
CA LEU A 441 6.77 -28.18 -5.84
C LEU A 441 7.67 -27.80 -7.01
N VAL A 442 8.82 -27.15 -6.77
CA VAL A 442 9.73 -26.75 -7.86
C VAL A 442 10.13 -27.93 -8.75
N PHE A 443 10.24 -29.14 -8.20
CA PHE A 443 10.58 -30.35 -8.96
C PHE A 443 9.40 -30.93 -9.75
N ARG A 444 8.16 -30.57 -9.41
CA ARG A 444 6.93 -31.03 -10.07
C ARG A 444 6.39 -30.06 -11.11
N LEU A 445 6.71 -28.79 -10.98
CA LEU A 445 6.25 -27.74 -11.89
C LEU A 445 6.87 -27.89 -13.29
N GLY A 446 6.18 -27.40 -14.32
CA GLY A 446 6.73 -27.29 -15.67
C GLY A 446 7.74 -26.15 -15.77
N ARG A 447 8.39 -26.00 -16.94
CA ARG A 447 9.40 -24.95 -17.14
C ARG A 447 8.85 -23.55 -16.88
N ARG A 448 7.68 -23.25 -17.47
CA ARG A 448 7.01 -21.95 -17.33
C ARG A 448 6.74 -21.62 -15.86
N GLU A 449 6.15 -22.58 -15.14
CA GLU A 449 5.77 -22.42 -13.74
C GLU A 449 6.98 -22.29 -12.84
N ARG A 450 8.06 -23.07 -13.06
CA ARG A 450 9.32 -22.95 -12.31
C ARG A 450 9.95 -21.58 -12.49
N THR A 451 10.02 -21.10 -13.73
CA THR A 451 10.53 -19.76 -14.03
C THR A 451 9.72 -18.70 -13.29
N MET A 452 8.39 -18.76 -13.33
CA MET A 452 7.54 -17.80 -12.63
C MET A 452 7.70 -17.88 -11.11
N LEU A 453 7.77 -19.09 -10.55
CA LEU A 453 7.98 -19.33 -9.11
C LEU A 453 9.30 -18.71 -8.65
N LEU A 454 10.40 -18.98 -9.37
CA LEU A 454 11.71 -18.41 -9.05
C LEU A 454 11.69 -16.89 -9.10
N SER A 455 11.03 -16.31 -10.11
CA SER A 455 10.88 -14.85 -10.23
C SER A 455 10.08 -14.25 -9.07
N PHE A 456 9.00 -14.90 -8.64
CA PHE A 456 8.22 -14.45 -7.48
C PHE A 456 8.96 -14.56 -6.15
N LEU A 457 10.07 -15.31 -6.06
CA LEU A 457 10.92 -15.37 -4.87
C LEU A 457 11.94 -14.22 -4.78
N PHE A 458 12.16 -13.42 -5.82
CA PHE A 458 13.15 -12.32 -5.75
C PHE A 458 12.84 -11.27 -4.69
N PRO A 459 11.58 -10.81 -4.48
CA PRO A 459 11.26 -9.93 -3.36
C PRO A 459 11.56 -10.57 -2.00
N LEU A 460 11.28 -11.87 -1.82
CA LEU A 460 11.64 -12.59 -0.60
C LEU A 460 13.16 -12.59 -0.38
N PHE A 461 13.94 -12.92 -1.42
CA PHE A 461 15.39 -12.86 -1.35
C PHE A 461 15.86 -11.46 -0.96
N PHE A 462 15.36 -10.42 -1.64
CA PHE A 462 15.72 -9.03 -1.35
C PHE A 462 15.48 -8.67 0.12
N ALA A 463 14.33 -9.05 0.69
CA ALA A 463 13.97 -8.78 2.08
C ALA A 463 14.99 -9.33 3.11
N PHE A 464 15.67 -10.43 2.76
CA PHE A 464 16.64 -11.12 3.62
C PHE A 464 18.09 -10.72 3.41
N PHE A 465 18.39 -9.90 2.40
CA PHE A 465 19.76 -9.50 2.06
C PHE A 465 19.99 -7.99 2.16
N MET A 466 18.95 -7.18 1.97
CA MET A 466 19.07 -5.72 1.85
C MET A 466 18.04 -5.03 2.75
N SER A 467 18.45 -3.98 3.47
CA SER A 467 17.55 -2.99 4.05
C SER A 467 17.58 -1.71 3.24
N LEU A 468 16.45 -1.00 3.11
CA LEU A 468 16.37 0.30 2.45
C LEU A 468 16.03 1.45 3.41
N THR A 469 15.56 1.11 4.60
CA THR A 469 15.12 2.04 5.64
C THR A 469 15.82 1.72 6.96
N PRO A 470 15.90 2.68 7.90
CA PRO A 470 16.43 2.41 9.23
C PRO A 470 15.66 1.30 9.96
N ASP A 471 14.34 1.24 9.77
CA ASP A 471 13.50 0.17 10.29
C ASP A 471 13.47 -1.03 9.34
N ILE A 472 14.14 -2.13 9.71
CA ILE A 472 14.16 -3.37 8.94
C ILE A 472 12.76 -4.00 8.85
N ASN A 473 11.86 -3.80 9.81
CA ASN A 473 10.53 -4.41 9.81
C ASN A 473 9.75 -4.10 8.54
N VAL A 474 9.96 -2.92 7.95
CA VAL A 474 9.32 -2.46 6.70
C VAL A 474 9.52 -3.44 5.53
N ASN A 475 10.62 -4.22 5.53
CA ASN A 475 10.87 -5.24 4.51
C ASN A 475 9.85 -6.38 4.48
N HIS A 476 9.01 -6.54 5.52
CA HIS A 476 7.92 -7.52 5.50
C HIS A 476 7.03 -7.38 4.25
N LYS A 477 6.90 -6.17 3.70
CA LYS A 477 6.13 -5.90 2.47
C LYS A 477 6.65 -6.71 1.29
N TYR A 478 7.96 -6.88 1.14
CA TYR A 478 8.54 -7.68 0.05
C TYR A 478 8.23 -9.17 0.22
N ILE A 479 8.22 -9.65 1.46
CA ILE A 479 7.81 -11.03 1.80
C ILE A 479 6.33 -11.23 1.43
N MET A 480 5.46 -10.28 1.81
CA MET A 480 4.03 -10.30 1.47
C MET A 480 3.79 -10.24 -0.04
N ILE A 481 4.52 -9.42 -0.79
CA ILE A 481 4.46 -9.36 -2.26
C ILE A 481 4.82 -10.74 -2.84
N SER A 482 5.92 -11.34 -2.39
CA SER A 482 6.36 -12.67 -2.84
C SER A 482 5.28 -13.73 -2.55
N TRP A 483 4.79 -13.80 -1.31
CA TRP A 483 3.75 -14.76 -0.91
C TRP A 483 2.47 -14.59 -1.70
N ALA A 484 2.00 -13.35 -1.91
CA ALA A 484 0.79 -13.07 -2.68
C ALA A 484 0.85 -13.74 -4.05
N PHE A 485 1.94 -13.56 -4.82
CA PHE A 485 2.09 -14.20 -6.13
C PHE A 485 2.36 -15.70 -6.06
N LEU A 486 3.04 -16.19 -5.01
CA LEU A 486 3.30 -17.63 -4.83
C LEU A 486 2.04 -18.44 -4.49
N THR A 487 0.98 -17.79 -3.96
CA THR A 487 -0.32 -18.45 -3.71
C THR A 487 -0.90 -19.09 -4.97
N VAL A 488 -0.57 -18.56 -6.16
CA VAL A 488 -1.02 -19.05 -7.45
C VAL A 488 -0.68 -20.53 -7.66
N PHE A 489 0.54 -20.94 -7.31
CA PHE A 489 0.99 -22.33 -7.48
C PHE A 489 0.30 -23.26 -6.48
N TRP A 490 0.13 -22.81 -5.24
CA TRP A 490 -0.62 -23.57 -4.25
C TRP A 490 -2.10 -23.73 -4.63
N GLY A 491 -2.69 -22.68 -5.21
CA GLY A 491 -4.04 -22.72 -5.74
C GLY A 491 -4.21 -23.79 -6.81
N GLU A 492 -3.25 -23.91 -7.74
CA GLU A 492 -3.22 -24.97 -8.73
C GLU A 492 -3.18 -26.38 -8.10
N ILE A 493 -2.32 -26.56 -7.09
CA ILE A 493 -2.14 -27.86 -6.42
C ILE A 493 -3.40 -28.27 -5.66
N LEU A 494 -3.98 -27.36 -4.88
CA LEU A 494 -5.24 -27.62 -4.17
C LEU A 494 -6.37 -27.93 -5.15
N ALA A 495 -6.52 -27.14 -6.21
CA ALA A 495 -7.53 -27.39 -7.24
C ALA A 495 -7.36 -28.78 -7.88
N LYS A 496 -6.13 -29.19 -8.23
CA LYS A 496 -5.86 -30.54 -8.77
C LYS A 496 -6.14 -31.65 -7.76
N CYS A 497 -5.78 -31.47 -6.49
CA CYS A 497 -5.99 -32.49 -5.47
C CYS A 497 -7.47 -32.69 -5.12
N TRP A 498 -8.26 -31.62 -5.06
CA TRP A 498 -9.70 -31.67 -4.81
C TRP A 498 -10.50 -32.38 -5.92
N HIS A 499 -10.03 -32.30 -7.17
CA HIS A 499 -10.60 -33.05 -8.29
C HIS A 499 -10.10 -34.52 -8.38
N GLY A 500 -9.23 -34.95 -7.46
CA GLY A 500 -8.69 -36.30 -7.46
C GLY A 500 -9.58 -37.36 -6.79
N LYS A 501 -9.05 -38.59 -6.70
CA LYS A 501 -9.62 -39.68 -5.90
C LYS A 501 -9.52 -39.37 -4.40
N TRP A 502 -10.18 -40.17 -3.55
CA TRP A 502 -10.27 -39.95 -2.10
C TRP A 502 -8.93 -39.63 -1.41
N LYS A 503 -7.83 -40.33 -1.72
CA LYS A 503 -6.49 -40.05 -1.16
C LYS A 503 -6.01 -38.63 -1.47
N LYS A 504 -6.26 -38.14 -2.69
CA LYS A 504 -5.89 -36.76 -3.09
C LYS A 504 -6.80 -35.73 -2.42
N LYS A 505 -8.08 -36.04 -2.22
CA LYS A 505 -9.01 -35.17 -1.47
C LYS A 505 -8.62 -35.07 0.00
N LEU A 506 -8.24 -36.18 0.63
CA LEU A 506 -7.72 -36.19 2.00
C LEU A 506 -6.44 -35.34 2.11
N LEU A 507 -5.50 -35.51 1.17
CA LEU A 507 -4.32 -34.66 1.09
C LEU A 507 -4.69 -33.19 0.90
N ALA A 508 -5.67 -32.88 0.04
CA ALA A 508 -6.15 -31.52 -0.17
C ALA A 508 -6.70 -30.90 1.12
N PHE A 509 -7.50 -31.66 1.88
CA PHE A 509 -8.04 -31.25 3.16
C PHE A 509 -6.92 -30.93 4.18
N VAL A 510 -5.97 -31.85 4.35
CA VAL A 510 -4.83 -31.66 5.26
C VAL A 510 -4.02 -30.43 4.85
N LEU A 511 -3.70 -30.29 3.56
CA LEU A 511 -2.98 -29.13 3.05
C LEU A 511 -3.76 -27.83 3.26
N THR A 512 -5.07 -27.82 3.04
CA THR A 512 -5.90 -26.64 3.30
C THR A 512 -5.80 -26.23 4.77
N VAL A 513 -5.92 -27.15 5.73
CA VAL A 513 -5.78 -26.85 7.16
C VAL A 513 -4.37 -26.31 7.45
N CYS A 514 -3.32 -27.02 7.01
CA CYS A 514 -1.93 -26.62 7.19
C CYS A 514 -1.62 -25.22 6.65
N LEU A 515 -2.21 -24.86 5.51
CA LEU A 515 -1.95 -23.60 4.83
C LEU A 515 -2.83 -22.44 5.28
N THR A 516 -3.90 -22.68 6.05
CA THR A 516 -4.88 -21.62 6.38
C THR A 516 -5.22 -21.47 7.86
N ALA A 517 -4.95 -22.46 8.72
CA ALA A 517 -5.41 -22.42 10.11
C ALA A 517 -4.88 -21.20 10.88
N THR A 518 -3.60 -20.86 10.69
CA THR A 518 -2.98 -19.68 11.30
C THR A 518 -3.65 -18.39 10.82
N GLY A 519 -3.80 -18.20 9.51
CA GLY A 519 -4.47 -17.03 8.96
C GLY A 519 -5.95 -16.92 9.34
N PHE A 520 -6.66 -18.05 9.48
CA PHE A 520 -8.04 -18.05 9.97
C PHE A 520 -8.11 -17.54 11.40
N TYR A 521 -7.20 -17.98 12.26
CA TYR A 521 -7.11 -17.49 13.63
C TYR A 521 -6.71 -16.01 13.68
N ASP A 522 -5.74 -15.56 12.87
CA ASP A 522 -5.41 -14.15 12.72
C ASP A 522 -6.64 -13.31 12.32
N PHE A 523 -7.46 -13.82 11.41
CA PHE A 523 -8.70 -13.14 10.99
C PHE A 523 -9.71 -13.00 12.14
N VAL A 524 -9.82 -14.01 13.01
CA VAL A 524 -10.62 -13.91 14.24
C VAL A 524 -10.11 -12.78 15.14
N ILE A 525 -8.78 -12.63 15.27
CA ILE A 525 -8.17 -11.54 16.05
C ILE A 525 -8.48 -10.16 15.43
N ILE A 526 -8.41 -10.02 14.10
CA ILE A 526 -8.82 -8.78 13.41
C ILE A 526 -10.27 -8.43 13.77
N LEU A 527 -11.19 -9.40 13.74
CA LEU A 527 -12.59 -9.13 14.09
C LEU A 527 -12.74 -8.72 15.56
N ARG A 528 -12.08 -9.42 16.49
CA ARG A 528 -12.18 -9.13 17.93
C ARG A 528 -11.57 -7.78 18.30
N ASN A 529 -10.36 -7.46 17.81
CA ASN A 529 -9.65 -6.24 18.19
C ASN A 529 -10.15 -4.98 17.51
N ASN A 530 -10.96 -5.08 16.47
CA ASN A 530 -11.58 -3.92 15.85
C ASN A 530 -13.08 -3.81 16.18
N GLY A 531 -13.56 -4.55 17.19
CA GLY A 531 -14.93 -4.53 17.66
C GLY A 531 -15.24 -3.33 18.59
N PRO A 532 -16.50 -3.21 19.04
CA PRO A 532 -16.91 -2.19 20.01
C PRO A 532 -16.05 -2.21 21.28
N GLY A 533 -15.68 -1.02 21.78
CA GLY A 533 -14.82 -0.86 22.97
C GLY A 533 -13.31 -1.08 22.72
N ARG A 534 -12.90 -1.41 21.49
CA ARG A 534 -11.50 -1.58 21.08
C ARG A 534 -11.12 -0.72 19.87
N ARG A 535 -11.70 0.47 19.79
CA ARG A 535 -11.43 1.43 18.70
C ARG A 535 -10.88 2.70 19.31
N VAL A 536 -9.92 3.31 18.63
CA VAL A 536 -9.54 4.69 18.89
C VAL A 536 -10.60 5.57 18.27
N ALA A 537 -11.15 6.48 19.07
CA ALA A 537 -12.19 7.42 18.66
C ALA A 537 -11.63 8.84 18.74
N VAL A 538 -11.88 9.65 17.72
CA VAL A 538 -11.49 11.07 17.69
C VAL A 538 -12.68 11.90 17.26
N ASN A 539 -13.01 12.94 18.03
CA ASN A 539 -14.04 13.89 17.66
C ASN A 539 -13.52 14.80 16.54
N MET A 540 -14.08 14.67 15.35
CA MET A 540 -13.69 15.49 14.19
C MET A 540 -14.31 16.88 14.21
N GLU A 541 -15.36 17.07 15.02
CA GLU A 541 -16.15 18.30 15.14
C GLU A 541 -15.86 19.02 16.46
N SER A 542 -14.67 18.79 17.03
CA SER A 542 -14.24 19.49 18.23
C SER A 542 -13.90 20.95 17.94
N ASP A 543 -14.14 21.83 18.91
CA ASP A 543 -13.78 23.26 18.81
C ASP A 543 -12.27 23.44 18.58
N LEU A 544 -11.44 22.56 19.15
CA LEU A 544 -10.00 22.55 18.93
C LEU A 544 -9.65 22.27 17.46
N THR A 545 -10.23 21.21 16.88
CA THR A 545 -10.02 20.86 15.47
C THR A 545 -10.49 21.99 14.56
N ALA A 546 -11.67 22.55 14.83
CA ALA A 546 -12.24 23.66 14.06
C ALA A 546 -11.32 24.89 14.12
N TRP A 547 -10.96 25.34 15.33
CA TRP A 547 -10.09 26.50 15.53
C TRP A 547 -8.75 26.34 14.83
N LEU A 548 -8.08 25.18 14.99
CA LEU A 548 -6.82 24.89 14.32
C LEU A 548 -6.96 24.95 12.78
N SER A 549 -8.03 24.38 12.22
CA SER A 549 -8.23 24.38 10.76
C SER A 549 -8.60 25.76 10.19
N GLU A 550 -9.18 26.63 11.00
CA GLU A 550 -9.58 27.98 10.59
C GLU A 550 -8.43 29.00 10.70
N HIS A 551 -7.51 28.80 11.64
CA HIS A 551 -6.46 29.77 11.96
C HIS A 551 -5.07 29.38 11.47
N LEU A 552 -4.78 28.08 11.31
CA LEU A 552 -3.47 27.59 10.86
C LEU A 552 -3.55 27.06 9.44
N THR A 553 -2.49 27.34 8.69
CA THR A 553 -2.27 26.86 7.32
C THR A 553 -1.11 25.86 7.26
N SER A 554 -0.80 25.33 6.08
CA SER A 554 0.40 24.49 5.91
C SER A 554 1.73 25.24 6.10
N GLU A 555 1.71 26.57 6.21
CA GLU A 555 2.90 27.40 6.46
C GLU A 555 3.17 27.61 7.95
N ASP A 556 2.20 27.32 8.80
CA ASP A 556 2.32 27.40 10.26
C ASP A 556 2.94 26.12 10.83
N LEU A 557 3.66 26.26 11.95
CA LEU A 557 4.32 25.14 12.63
C LEU A 557 3.95 25.14 14.11
N LEU A 558 3.15 24.15 14.51
CA LEU A 558 2.65 24.02 15.86
C LEU A 558 3.58 23.13 16.70
N LEU A 559 4.16 23.68 17.77
CA LEU A 559 4.81 22.88 18.80
C LEU A 559 3.75 22.14 19.60
N THR A 560 3.82 20.81 19.60
CA THR A 560 2.83 19.91 20.21
C THR A 560 3.48 18.90 21.15
N PRO A 561 2.70 18.31 22.09
CA PRO A 561 3.00 16.98 22.63
C PRO A 561 3.09 15.92 21.53
N GLU A 562 3.60 14.73 21.86
CA GLU A 562 3.78 13.62 20.93
C GLU A 562 2.45 12.95 20.52
N TYR A 563 1.59 13.66 19.80
CA TYR A 563 0.29 13.14 19.40
C TYR A 563 0.40 12.08 18.28
N SER A 564 -0.37 10.99 18.45
CA SER A 564 -0.64 10.00 17.42
C SER A 564 -1.95 10.37 16.70
N MET A 565 -3.09 9.72 17.00
CA MET A 565 -4.40 10.08 16.45
C MET A 565 -5.15 10.93 17.48
N SER A 566 -5.40 12.21 17.18
CA SER A 566 -6.03 13.17 18.09
C SER A 566 -6.79 14.26 17.32
N GLU A 567 -7.54 15.10 18.03
CA GLU A 567 -8.24 16.27 17.49
C GLU A 567 -7.27 17.23 16.75
N VAL A 568 -6.03 17.34 17.24
CA VAL A 568 -4.96 18.13 16.61
C VAL A 568 -4.55 17.52 15.28
N THR A 569 -4.36 16.20 15.20
CA THR A 569 -3.94 15.58 13.92
C THR A 569 -5.05 15.55 12.88
N MET A 570 -6.31 15.63 13.33
CA MET A 570 -7.48 15.71 12.45
C MET A 570 -7.71 17.08 11.82
N SER A 571 -7.08 18.16 12.31
CA SER A 571 -7.15 19.47 11.64
C SER A 571 -6.23 19.55 10.42
N GLY A 572 -5.25 18.64 10.31
CA GLY A 572 -4.29 18.61 9.19
C GLY A 572 -3.12 19.59 9.34
N VAL A 573 -2.92 20.16 10.54
CA VAL A 573 -1.81 21.07 10.85
C VAL A 573 -0.45 20.39 10.75
N MET A 574 0.59 21.21 10.55
CA MET A 574 1.98 20.78 10.60
C MET A 574 2.47 20.84 12.05
N MET A 575 2.82 19.69 12.62
CA MET A 575 3.33 19.58 13.98
C MET A 575 4.85 19.58 13.98
N TYR A 576 5.46 20.35 14.89
CA TYR A 576 6.89 20.27 15.16
C TYR A 576 7.26 18.88 15.72
N CYS A 577 6.45 18.37 16.66
CA CYS A 577 6.61 17.07 17.30
C CYS A 577 5.32 16.22 17.22
N GLY A 578 5.19 15.39 16.20
CA GLY A 578 4.23 14.28 16.23
C GLY A 578 4.76 13.06 16.99
N TRP A 579 3.97 11.98 17.07
CA TRP A 579 4.44 10.70 17.61
C TRP A 579 5.75 10.24 16.92
N PRO A 580 6.84 10.03 17.69
CA PRO A 580 8.20 10.00 17.14
C PRO A 580 8.46 8.83 16.20
N TYR A 581 7.85 7.66 16.44
CA TYR A 581 8.07 6.47 15.61
C TYR A 581 7.74 6.69 14.13
N TYR A 582 6.71 7.49 13.81
CA TYR A 582 6.28 7.72 12.43
C TYR A 582 7.32 8.51 11.64
N ALA A 583 7.86 9.58 12.22
CA ALA A 583 8.87 10.40 11.59
C ALA A 583 10.25 9.68 11.60
N TRP A 584 10.61 9.03 12.71
CA TRP A 584 11.87 8.29 12.82
C TRP A 584 11.97 7.18 11.75
N SER A 585 10.91 6.39 11.59
CA SER A 585 10.88 5.29 10.60
C SER A 585 10.96 5.79 9.15
N ALA A 586 10.56 7.03 8.89
CA ALA A 586 10.71 7.73 7.60
C ALA A 586 12.09 8.40 7.42
N GLY A 587 12.96 8.39 8.43
CA GLY A 587 14.33 8.91 8.36
C GLY A 587 14.47 10.39 8.77
N TYR A 588 13.58 10.91 9.61
CA TYR A 588 13.71 12.25 10.22
C TYR A 588 14.50 12.19 11.55
N ASN A 589 15.14 13.30 11.92
CA ASN A 589 15.90 13.42 13.17
C ASN A 589 14.96 13.82 14.33
N THR A 590 14.22 12.84 14.85
CA THR A 590 13.26 13.06 15.94
C THR A 590 13.94 13.43 17.25
N ASN A 591 15.14 12.90 17.52
CA ASN A 591 15.87 13.16 18.75
C ASN A 591 16.28 14.64 18.88
N TYR A 592 16.64 15.29 17.77
CA TYR A 592 16.93 16.72 17.75
C TYR A 592 15.70 17.53 18.18
N ARG A 593 14.56 17.32 17.51
CA ARG A 593 13.31 18.04 17.82
C ARG A 593 12.82 17.77 19.23
N ALA A 594 12.91 16.52 19.70
CA ALA A 594 12.56 16.17 21.06
C ALA A 594 13.42 16.92 22.09
N GLY A 595 14.73 17.04 21.83
CA GLY A 595 15.64 17.83 22.67
C GLY A 595 15.27 19.32 22.73
N VAL A 596 15.00 19.94 21.59
CA VAL A 596 14.61 21.36 21.51
C VAL A 596 13.23 21.59 22.15
N ALA A 597 12.24 20.75 21.84
CA ALA A 597 10.91 20.82 22.43
C ALA A 597 10.96 20.68 23.96
N THR A 598 11.80 19.75 24.47
CA THR A 598 12.02 19.59 25.91
C THR A 598 12.55 20.88 26.53
N GLU A 599 13.52 21.55 25.90
CA GLU A 599 14.06 22.81 26.38
C GLU A 599 13.00 23.92 26.38
N MET A 600 12.22 24.04 25.31
CA MET A 600 11.13 25.02 25.20
C MET A 600 10.04 24.82 26.27
N TYR A 601 9.65 23.58 26.53
CA TYR A 601 8.61 23.28 27.52
C TYR A 601 9.08 23.34 28.99
N THR A 602 10.39 23.45 29.25
CA THR A 602 10.92 23.39 30.63
C THR A 602 11.74 24.62 31.03
N THR A 603 12.18 25.44 30.08
CA THR A 603 13.02 26.61 30.37
C THR A 603 12.33 27.65 31.25
N GLU A 604 13.10 28.23 32.19
CA GLU A 604 12.69 29.43 32.95
C GLU A 604 13.07 30.72 32.22
N ASP A 605 13.98 30.62 31.24
CA ASP A 605 14.52 31.76 30.51
C ASP A 605 13.61 32.11 29.33
N LYS A 606 12.95 33.26 29.46
CA LYS A 606 12.06 33.85 28.45
C LYS A 606 12.76 34.18 27.14
N GLU A 607 14.00 34.68 27.20
CA GLU A 607 14.74 35.01 25.98
C GLU A 607 15.23 33.74 25.29
N ARG A 608 15.60 32.71 26.06
CA ARG A 608 15.92 31.40 25.49
C ARG A 608 14.73 30.79 24.76
N LEU A 609 13.52 30.87 25.34
CA LEU A 609 12.30 30.40 24.68
C LEU A 609 12.05 31.12 23.34
N LYS A 610 12.18 32.45 23.31
CA LYS A 610 12.03 33.25 22.07
C LYS A 610 13.04 32.87 20.99
N VAL A 611 14.30 32.71 21.39
CA VAL A 611 15.38 32.33 20.47
C VAL A 611 15.09 30.97 19.84
N LEU A 612 14.65 29.98 20.63
CA LEU A 612 14.33 28.64 20.12
C LEU A 612 13.11 28.66 19.19
N ALA A 613 12.02 29.33 19.58
CA ALA A 613 10.83 29.44 18.74
C ALA A 613 11.15 30.07 17.37
N GLN A 614 11.92 31.16 17.36
CA GLN A 614 12.34 31.82 16.14
C GLN A 614 13.30 30.98 15.30
N GLN A 615 14.26 30.29 15.93
CA GLN A 615 15.24 29.44 15.23
C GLN A 615 14.58 28.25 14.53
N GLU A 616 13.59 27.65 15.18
CA GLU A 616 12.88 26.48 14.67
C GLU A 616 11.66 26.83 13.80
N GLY A 617 11.33 28.12 13.67
CA GLY A 617 10.18 28.58 12.90
C GLY A 617 8.83 28.15 13.47
N ILE A 618 8.76 27.95 14.79
CA ILE A 618 7.51 27.63 15.48
C ILE A 618 6.63 28.88 15.47
N THR A 619 5.39 28.76 15.01
CA THR A 619 4.41 29.87 14.98
C THR A 619 3.39 29.79 16.12
N TYR A 620 3.20 28.60 16.69
CA TYR A 620 2.29 28.38 17.81
C TYR A 620 2.85 27.33 18.77
N ILE A 621 2.52 27.46 20.06
CA ILE A 621 2.84 26.48 21.10
C ILE A 621 1.55 25.98 21.74
N LEU A 622 1.30 24.68 21.66
CA LEU A 622 0.19 24.01 22.35
C LEU A 622 0.66 23.44 23.68
N TYR A 623 0.01 23.88 24.77
CA TYR A 623 0.22 23.36 26.11
C TYR A 623 -1.01 22.58 26.59
N GLN A 624 -0.77 21.42 27.19
CA GLN A 624 -1.81 20.62 27.86
C GLN A 624 -1.54 20.60 29.37
N GLU A 625 -2.60 20.78 30.17
CA GLU A 625 -2.50 20.83 31.63
C GLU A 625 -1.81 19.58 32.19
N GLY A 626 -0.77 19.80 33.00
CA GLY A 626 -0.04 18.71 33.66
C GLY A 626 0.72 17.79 32.70
N MET A 627 0.97 18.23 31.46
CA MET A 627 1.70 17.41 30.50
C MET A 627 3.15 17.18 30.94
N THR A 628 3.64 16.00 30.58
CA THR A 628 5.07 15.67 30.60
C THR A 628 5.57 15.49 29.17
N PHE A 629 6.82 15.85 28.93
CA PHE A 629 7.50 15.62 27.66
C PHE A 629 8.88 15.03 27.94
N GLU A 630 9.22 13.89 27.33
CA GLU A 630 10.47 13.16 27.60
C GLU A 630 10.72 12.94 29.11
N GLU A 631 9.67 12.48 29.81
CA GLU A 631 9.66 12.23 31.26
C GLU A 631 9.87 13.47 32.17
N LYS A 632 9.86 14.69 31.60
CA LYS A 632 9.97 15.94 32.35
C LYS A 632 8.64 16.68 32.44
N ASN A 633 8.36 17.26 33.61
CA ASN A 633 7.18 18.11 33.79
C ASN A 633 7.33 19.40 32.98
N CYS A 634 6.35 19.68 32.12
CA CYS A 634 6.31 20.89 31.32
C CYS A 634 5.69 22.03 32.11
N ARG A 635 6.15 23.26 31.85
CA ARG A 635 5.67 24.46 32.51
C ARG A 635 5.03 25.43 31.52
N GLU A 636 3.96 26.06 31.95
CA GLU A 636 3.22 27.02 31.14
C GLU A 636 3.56 28.47 31.47
N ASP A 637 3.93 28.76 32.71
CA ASP A 637 4.12 30.12 33.21
C ASP A 637 5.16 30.92 32.42
N THR A 638 6.25 30.29 31.96
CA THR A 638 7.19 30.94 31.03
C THR A 638 6.54 31.25 29.68
N ILE A 639 5.78 30.31 29.11
CA ILE A 639 5.11 30.45 27.81
C ILE A 639 4.07 31.57 27.88
N ALA A 640 3.17 31.51 28.87
CA ALA A 640 2.11 32.50 29.09
C ALA A 640 2.65 33.90 29.41
N ALA A 641 3.86 34.01 29.98
CA ALA A 641 4.48 35.29 30.25
C ALA A 641 5.25 35.90 29.07
N VAL A 642 5.40 35.14 27.97
CA VAL A 642 6.11 35.56 26.76
C VAL A 642 5.15 35.76 25.59
N TYR A 643 4.18 34.87 25.43
CA TYR A 643 3.31 34.78 24.25
C TYR A 643 1.84 34.97 24.61
N PRO A 644 1.04 35.64 23.75
CA PRO A 644 -0.39 35.78 23.95
C PRO A 644 -1.13 34.45 23.84
N LEU A 645 -2.08 34.22 24.74
CA LEU A 645 -3.03 33.11 24.65
C LEU A 645 -4.06 33.42 23.56
N VAL A 646 -4.17 32.54 22.56
CA VAL A 646 -5.08 32.72 21.41
C VAL A 646 -6.21 31.69 21.37
N TYR A 647 -6.08 30.57 22.08
CA TYR A 647 -7.12 29.57 22.23
C TYR A 647 -7.04 28.88 23.60
N GLN A 648 -8.20 28.56 24.16
CA GLN A 648 -8.35 27.73 25.34
C GLN A 648 -9.57 26.81 25.15
N SER A 649 -9.41 25.51 25.40
CA SER A 649 -10.53 24.55 25.36
C SER A 649 -11.55 24.86 26.46
N GLU A 650 -12.82 24.45 26.27
CA GLU A 650 -13.89 24.70 27.24
C GLU A 650 -13.58 24.17 28.65
N ASP A 651 -12.87 23.04 28.73
CA ASP A 651 -12.43 22.43 29.99
C ASP A 651 -11.13 23.03 30.55
N GLY A 652 -10.55 24.02 29.86
CA GLY A 652 -9.31 24.71 30.22
C GLY A 652 -8.04 23.89 30.07
N ARG A 653 -8.12 22.61 29.67
CA ARG A 653 -6.95 21.73 29.67
C ARG A 653 -5.96 22.08 28.56
N ILE A 654 -6.43 22.44 27.38
CA ILE A 654 -5.61 22.75 26.21
C ILE A 654 -5.57 24.26 26.00
N ARG A 655 -4.38 24.82 25.86
CA ARG A 655 -4.13 26.24 25.58
C ARG A 655 -3.14 26.37 24.43
N ILE A 656 -3.37 27.33 23.55
CA ILE A 656 -2.48 27.61 22.41
C ILE A 656 -2.02 29.07 22.50
N TYR A 657 -0.72 29.26 22.33
CA TYR A 657 -0.04 30.54 22.38
C TYR A 657 0.58 30.86 21.02
N GLU A 658 0.44 32.09 20.55
CA GLU A 658 1.02 32.58 19.27
C GLU A 658 2.41 33.20 19.52
N THR A 659 3.42 32.81 18.73
CA THR A 659 4.83 33.15 18.99
C THR A 659 5.35 34.39 18.27
#